data_AF-A0A0S8H1L1-F1
#
_entry.id   AF-A0A0S8H1L1-F1
#
_cell.length_a   1.000
_cell.length_b   1.000
_cell.length_c   1.000
_cell.angle_alpha   90.00
_cell.angle_beta   90.00
_cell.angle_gamma   90.00
#
_symmetry.space_group_name_H-M   'P 1'
#
loop_
_entity.id
_entity.type
_entity.pdbx_description
1 polymer ?
#
loop_
_entity_poly.entity_id
_entity_poly.type
_entity_poly.pdbx_seq_one_letter_code
_entity_poly.pdbx_strand_id
1 'polypeptide(L)'
;MRVVLTCVAWLIVAQPVLRAEQVIALDHSCPIRCYYRFATDQISPAALKAQGEQLLGKAQYERLRRATQKSAAISGNDAFAVFRPSPLVLHEARRVGTIAALRKEKQLGASAAGDWHGLVFRRMFFDPYTAPPPPADWAAPGFDDRDWMLGHGPFQLDMANDLPPQATKGNMRTVHVNVLQYIGSGIHAACYRARFVVADPTKAGDLTFTATYRGGLRVLVNGREVARGHLPKGDLSAEAPAQDYPLEAYANAALRDRTLGPVTIPAGMLRQGGNVLALEVRASLLHPTVLKKDPSRSWNALHDREGLWRHGFLGKFKLTSPDGSVASGKARPPGLCAWVEDMHRRVRSDDLGQAGEARGVLRLVGPRNGLCSAQLVLGTDKDIAAIEATVTELRSVTGDGAIPTSAVSVFHMMPYPEEGLSEKLGDERGLAGSFPTQAQLQQHTRMPDARQRYVFDHITSQPQPLPAGRSRPLWISLRIPADTPAGLYRGTLRCKAEGLAEMQVPVEAEVVGWRLPDPKDFQTYVGLEENPYGVAQQYGVAAWSDQHFKLLEGSLHQIARAGGTWLNVPVVRGTEFGNRDDSMIRWLRKRDGSFAYDFRVLDRYLELAVKHLGKPRMINFVVMPGLDGPNFQAAGEIMVTDEATGKTAPVPACGPGVSLAEKKRIWLPLATALHRHLQAKGLDKAMHWGYPLDSELDHELVVLLGDHLPAVRWLGGPHQLGGYREPKYYGVLGTVRYFDNFAGFRMSMGWKAPQTHLTIPRIDSSVQSLITASHPFAFRTLVNHSLALGRAGFTRVGADAWASSHYAGMRIPTWIVGMPVLFTLWPGPEGAESSARHEALIEGIQEAEARIFIEKALDSGRLPSEWRRRVTDVLQSHYLETTFFQNKLCIHELERYHYRWQERSRKLYQAAAAVSEAMRPDR
;
A
#
# COMPACT_ATOMS: atom_id res chain seq x y z
N MET A 1 -45.56 48.62 29.01
CA MET A 1 -44.29 49.39 29.10
C MET A 1 -43.44 49.06 30.32
N ARG A 2 -43.97 49.10 31.57
CA ARG A 2 -43.18 48.73 32.77
C ARG A 2 -42.66 47.29 32.78
N VAL A 3 -43.45 46.31 32.33
CA VAL A 3 -43.03 44.89 32.25
C VAL A 3 -41.92 44.68 31.19
N VAL A 4 -41.93 45.46 30.10
CA VAL A 4 -40.92 45.38 29.04
C VAL A 4 -39.58 45.99 29.52
N LEU A 5 -39.63 47.07 30.29
CA LEU A 5 -38.44 47.68 30.91
C LEU A 5 -37.82 46.78 32.01
N THR A 6 -38.62 46.02 32.77
CA THR A 6 -38.10 45.08 33.77
C THR A 6 -37.44 43.86 33.13
N CYS A 7 -37.97 43.36 32.01
CA CYS A 7 -37.34 42.26 31.26
C CYS A 7 -36.03 42.68 30.57
N VAL A 8 -35.95 43.91 30.05
CA VAL A 8 -34.71 44.45 29.45
C VAL A 8 -33.65 44.72 30.52
N ALA A 9 -34.03 45.18 31.72
CA ALA A 9 -33.11 45.32 32.85
C ALA A 9 -32.58 43.96 33.36
N TRP A 10 -33.41 42.92 33.35
CA TRP A 10 -32.96 41.56 33.70
C TRP A 10 -32.03 40.94 32.64
N LEU A 11 -32.23 41.23 31.35
CA LEU A 11 -31.32 40.81 30.27
C LEU A 11 -29.97 41.54 30.27
N ILE A 12 -29.91 42.75 30.84
CA ILE A 12 -28.65 43.51 30.99
C ILE A 12 -27.88 43.10 32.26
N VAL A 13 -28.58 42.68 33.33
CA VAL A 13 -27.96 42.21 34.58
C VAL A 13 -27.62 40.71 34.56
N ALA A 14 -28.24 39.92 33.68
CA ALA A 14 -27.91 38.52 33.43
C ALA A 14 -26.97 38.32 32.22
N GLN A 15 -26.00 39.22 32.04
CA GLN A 15 -24.79 38.84 31.31
C GLN A 15 -24.19 37.63 32.06
N PRO A 16 -23.96 36.48 31.41
CA PRO A 16 -23.04 35.52 32.01
C PRO A 16 -21.76 36.31 32.26
N VAL A 17 -21.20 36.23 33.48
CA VAL A 17 -19.78 36.54 33.68
C VAL A 17 -19.08 35.96 32.47
N LEU A 18 -18.55 36.81 31.60
CA LEU A 18 -17.76 36.41 30.45
C LEU A 18 -16.64 35.57 31.03
N ARG A 19 -16.84 34.25 31.11
CA ARG A 19 -15.74 33.31 31.30
C ARG A 19 -14.85 33.62 30.12
N ALA A 20 -13.66 34.17 30.40
CA ALA A 20 -12.63 34.37 29.40
C ALA A 20 -12.66 33.17 28.45
N GLU A 21 -12.89 33.41 27.15
CA GLU A 21 -13.03 32.34 26.18
C GLU A 21 -11.75 31.51 26.23
N GLN A 22 -11.85 30.29 26.78
CA GLN A 22 -10.73 29.37 26.85
C GLN A 22 -10.22 29.08 25.43
N VAL A 23 -9.01 29.55 25.13
CA VAL A 23 -8.38 29.40 23.82
C VAL A 23 -7.82 27.98 23.67
N ILE A 24 -8.01 27.39 22.50
CA ILE A 24 -7.55 26.02 22.19
C ILE A 24 -6.05 26.03 21.88
N ALA A 25 -5.25 25.52 22.81
CA ALA A 25 -3.82 25.30 22.61
C ALA A 25 -3.59 24.09 21.70
N LEU A 26 -4.24 22.95 21.98
CA LEU A 26 -4.19 21.75 21.15
C LEU A 26 -5.56 21.07 21.08
N ASP A 27 -5.85 20.44 19.96
CA ASP A 27 -6.92 19.45 19.86
C ASP A 27 -6.55 18.34 18.88
N HIS A 28 -7.45 17.38 18.73
CA HIS A 28 -7.30 16.24 17.82
C HIS A 28 -7.04 16.62 16.36
N SER A 29 -7.33 17.85 15.90
CA SER A 29 -7.06 18.26 14.53
C SER A 29 -5.65 18.82 14.32
N CYS A 30 -4.85 18.99 15.38
CA CYS A 30 -3.44 19.40 15.29
C CYS A 30 -2.55 18.26 14.73
N PRO A 31 -1.33 18.57 14.24
CA PRO A 31 -0.36 17.55 13.83
C PRO A 31 0.12 16.71 15.03
N ILE A 32 -0.11 15.41 14.99
CA ILE A 32 0.13 14.50 16.11
C ILE A 32 0.93 13.28 15.64
N ARG A 33 2.04 12.99 16.31
CA ARG A 33 2.85 11.79 16.06
C ARG A 33 2.19 10.59 16.72
N CYS A 34 2.04 9.51 15.96
CA CYS A 34 1.25 8.34 16.31
C CYS A 34 2.12 7.08 16.24
N TYR A 35 2.04 6.27 17.29
CA TYR A 35 2.64 4.94 17.36
C TYR A 35 1.57 3.92 17.70
N TYR A 36 1.47 2.86 16.92
CA TYR A 36 0.55 1.75 17.16
C TYR A 36 1.32 0.51 17.56
N ARG A 37 0.88 -0.10 18.65
CA ARG A 37 1.34 -1.41 19.09
C ARG A 37 0.29 -2.45 18.74
N PHE A 38 0.63 -3.35 17.82
CA PHE A 38 -0.22 -4.48 17.45
C PHE A 38 0.05 -5.70 18.36
N ALA A 39 -0.97 -6.50 18.68
CA ALA A 39 -0.94 -7.76 19.41
C ALA A 39 -2.22 -8.58 19.15
N THR A 40 -2.17 -9.89 19.35
CA THR A 40 -3.25 -10.83 18.97
C THR A 40 -4.09 -11.38 20.12
N ASP A 41 -3.74 -11.03 21.36
CA ASP A 41 -4.37 -11.53 22.57
C ASP A 41 -5.50 -10.65 23.10
N GLN A 42 -6.36 -10.18 22.20
CA GLN A 42 -7.48 -9.31 22.59
C GLN A 42 -8.72 -10.06 23.10
N ILE A 43 -8.72 -11.40 23.06
CA ILE A 43 -9.81 -12.21 23.62
C ILE A 43 -9.35 -12.74 24.98
N SER A 44 -10.13 -12.50 26.02
CA SER A 44 -9.84 -12.98 27.37
C SER A 44 -9.43 -14.46 27.38
N PRO A 45 -8.25 -14.83 27.93
CA PRO A 45 -7.82 -16.22 28.05
C PRO A 45 -8.84 -17.09 28.80
N ALA A 46 -9.54 -16.51 29.77
CA ALA A 46 -10.62 -17.17 30.50
C ALA A 46 -11.85 -17.42 29.61
N ALA A 47 -12.18 -16.50 28.70
CA ALA A 47 -13.25 -16.66 27.73
C ALA A 47 -12.93 -17.71 26.65
N LEU A 48 -11.70 -17.68 26.10
CA LEU A 48 -11.21 -18.71 25.17
C LEU A 48 -11.22 -20.09 25.83
N LYS A 49 -10.81 -20.17 27.09
CA LYS A 49 -10.88 -21.38 27.90
C LYS A 49 -12.31 -21.84 28.11
N ALA A 50 -13.20 -20.98 28.62
CA ALA A 50 -14.59 -21.35 28.91
C ALA A 50 -15.32 -21.84 27.66
N GLN A 51 -15.14 -21.18 26.52
CA GLN A 51 -15.73 -21.59 25.25
C GLN A 51 -15.13 -22.90 24.72
N GLY A 52 -13.80 -23.07 24.84
CA GLY A 52 -13.12 -24.32 24.47
C GLY A 52 -13.55 -25.50 25.35
N GLU A 53 -13.70 -25.28 26.66
CA GLU A 53 -14.22 -26.26 27.62
C GLU A 53 -15.70 -26.57 27.37
N GLN A 54 -16.52 -25.60 26.96
CA GLN A 54 -17.92 -25.82 26.59
C GLN A 54 -18.06 -26.74 25.38
N LEU A 55 -17.19 -26.56 24.37
CA LEU A 55 -17.34 -27.25 23.08
C LEU A 55 -16.66 -28.62 23.02
N LEU A 56 -15.54 -28.77 23.73
CA LEU A 56 -14.75 -30.01 23.74
C LEU A 56 -14.94 -30.80 25.04
N GLY A 57 -15.52 -30.19 26.07
CA GLY A 57 -15.38 -30.67 27.44
C GLY A 57 -13.98 -30.38 28.00
N LYS A 58 -13.93 -30.11 29.30
CA LYS A 58 -12.72 -29.68 30.03
C LYS A 58 -11.49 -30.57 29.81
N ALA A 59 -11.68 -31.89 29.83
CA ALA A 59 -10.59 -32.85 29.70
C ALA A 59 -10.01 -32.94 28.26
N GLN A 60 -10.80 -32.65 27.23
CA GLN A 60 -10.33 -32.66 25.84
C GLN A 60 -9.67 -31.33 25.47
N TYR A 61 -10.25 -30.21 25.92
CA TYR A 61 -9.63 -28.89 25.79
C TYR A 61 -8.23 -28.85 26.41
N GLU A 62 -8.06 -29.32 27.66
CA GLU A 62 -6.75 -29.34 28.31
C GLU A 62 -5.73 -30.28 27.67
N ARG A 63 -6.18 -31.30 26.92
CA ARG A 63 -5.30 -32.16 26.12
C ARG A 63 -4.84 -31.45 24.86
N LEU A 64 -5.76 -30.83 24.12
CA LEU A 64 -5.44 -30.06 22.93
C LEU A 64 -4.53 -28.87 23.26
N ARG A 65 -4.83 -28.12 24.32
CA ARG A 65 -4.01 -27.00 24.81
C ARG A 65 -2.57 -27.42 25.11
N ARG A 66 -2.38 -28.54 25.84
CA ARG A 66 -1.05 -29.09 26.15
C ARG A 66 -0.31 -29.57 24.89
N ALA A 67 -1.00 -30.18 23.94
CA ALA A 67 -0.40 -30.58 22.67
C ALA A 67 0.06 -29.37 21.84
N THR A 68 -0.75 -28.31 21.78
CA THR A 68 -0.38 -27.04 21.12
C THR A 68 0.81 -26.37 21.81
N GLN A 69 0.82 -26.29 23.14
CA GLN A 69 1.94 -25.72 23.90
C GLN A 69 3.24 -26.52 23.71
N LYS A 70 3.15 -27.86 23.74
CA LYS A 70 4.29 -28.74 23.48
C LYS A 70 4.80 -28.59 22.04
N SER A 71 3.90 -28.47 21.08
CA SER A 71 4.24 -28.20 19.68
C SER A 71 4.97 -26.87 19.52
N ALA A 72 4.47 -25.80 20.15
CA ALA A 72 5.08 -24.47 20.10
C ALA A 72 6.48 -24.45 20.71
N ALA A 73 6.70 -25.22 21.79
CA ALA A 73 8.01 -25.37 22.42
C ALA A 73 9.00 -26.17 21.54
N ILE A 74 8.52 -27.15 20.77
CA ILE A 74 9.36 -27.96 19.85
C ILE A 74 9.70 -27.18 18.58
N SER A 75 8.78 -26.35 18.08
CA SER A 75 8.96 -25.59 16.83
C SER A 75 9.84 -24.34 16.96
N GLY A 76 10.36 -24.04 18.16
CA GLY A 76 11.40 -23.03 18.42
C GLY A 76 11.40 -21.81 17.47
N ASN A 77 10.41 -20.93 17.58
CA ASN A 77 10.30 -19.68 16.79
C ASN A 77 10.40 -19.81 15.25
N ASP A 78 10.33 -21.01 14.68
CA ASP A 78 10.27 -21.20 13.23
C ASP A 78 8.88 -20.78 12.73
N ALA A 79 8.75 -19.55 12.24
CA ALA A 79 7.49 -19.02 11.71
C ALA A 79 6.99 -19.82 10.50
N PHE A 80 7.83 -20.62 9.85
CA PHE A 80 7.40 -21.46 8.74
C PHE A 80 6.71 -22.75 9.20
N ALA A 81 6.93 -23.17 10.44
CA ALA A 81 6.14 -24.23 11.08
C ALA A 81 4.73 -23.77 11.48
N VAL A 82 4.45 -22.45 11.52
CA VAL A 82 3.14 -21.89 11.86
C VAL A 82 2.10 -22.17 10.77
N PHE A 83 2.53 -22.33 9.51
CA PHE A 83 1.62 -22.59 8.37
C PHE A 83 1.22 -24.05 8.22
N ARG A 84 1.82 -24.99 8.98
CA ARG A 84 1.41 -26.40 9.01
C ARG A 84 1.16 -26.84 10.44
N PRO A 85 -0.03 -27.35 10.76
CA PRO A 85 -0.27 -27.88 12.10
C PRO A 85 0.65 -29.08 12.32
N SER A 86 1.31 -29.13 13.47
CA SER A 86 2.22 -30.23 13.74
C SER A 86 1.48 -31.57 13.68
N PRO A 87 2.14 -32.66 13.26
CA PRO A 87 1.56 -33.99 13.28
C PRO A 87 0.97 -34.35 14.64
N LEU A 88 1.53 -33.82 15.74
CA LEU A 88 1.02 -33.98 17.11
C LEU A 88 -0.34 -33.31 17.31
N VAL A 89 -0.51 -32.07 16.87
CA VAL A 89 -1.79 -31.33 16.95
C VAL A 89 -2.84 -31.97 16.05
N LEU A 90 -2.47 -32.35 14.82
CA LEU A 90 -3.35 -33.07 13.90
C LEU A 90 -3.75 -34.45 14.44
N HIS A 91 -2.82 -35.17 15.04
CA HIS A 91 -3.06 -36.49 15.63
C HIS A 91 -4.04 -36.39 16.80
N GLU A 92 -3.83 -35.46 17.74
CA GLU A 92 -4.77 -35.26 18.83
C GLU A 92 -6.14 -34.76 18.33
N ALA A 93 -6.19 -33.80 17.41
CA ALA A 93 -7.46 -33.32 16.81
C ALA A 93 -8.27 -34.44 16.11
N ARG A 94 -7.58 -35.41 15.49
CA ARG A 94 -8.21 -36.64 14.96
C ARG A 94 -8.68 -37.56 16.08
N ARG A 95 -7.91 -37.72 17.15
CA ARG A 95 -8.19 -38.60 18.29
C ARG A 95 -9.35 -38.12 19.16
N VAL A 96 -9.52 -36.81 19.35
CA VAL A 96 -10.69 -36.22 20.03
C VAL A 96 -11.94 -36.08 19.14
N GLY A 97 -11.93 -36.64 17.92
CA GLY A 97 -13.12 -36.73 17.07
C GLY A 97 -13.59 -35.42 16.43
N THR A 98 -12.84 -34.32 16.61
CA THR A 98 -13.19 -32.98 16.14
C THR A 98 -13.33 -32.92 14.61
N ILE A 99 -12.49 -33.65 13.87
CA ILE A 99 -12.55 -33.72 12.40
C ILE A 99 -13.74 -34.56 11.90
N ALA A 100 -14.19 -35.56 12.66
CA ALA A 100 -15.35 -36.39 12.30
C ALA A 100 -16.68 -35.69 12.61
N ALA A 101 -16.76 -34.92 13.70
CA ALA A 101 -17.89 -34.04 14.01
C ALA A 101 -18.07 -32.96 12.92
N LEU A 102 -16.97 -32.34 12.47
CA LEU A 102 -16.96 -31.36 11.37
C LEU A 102 -17.35 -31.95 9.99
N ARG A 103 -17.17 -33.26 9.77
CA ARG A 103 -17.58 -33.94 8.53
C ARG A 103 -19.05 -34.39 8.53
N LYS A 104 -19.63 -34.69 9.70
CA LYS A 104 -21.03 -35.15 9.80
C LYS A 104 -22.05 -34.01 9.64
N GLU A 105 -21.69 -32.76 9.93
CA GLU A 105 -22.53 -31.58 9.67
C GLU A 105 -22.51 -31.09 8.22
N LYS A 106 -21.61 -31.60 7.36
CA LYS A 106 -21.60 -31.25 5.92
C LYS A 106 -22.87 -31.69 5.18
N GLN A 107 -23.69 -32.56 5.77
CA GLN A 107 -24.96 -33.02 5.21
C GLN A 107 -26.18 -32.19 5.64
N LEU A 108 -26.03 -31.23 6.58
CA LEU A 108 -27.11 -30.32 6.99
C LEU A 108 -26.64 -28.88 6.77
N GLY A 109 -27.15 -28.27 5.69
CA GLY A 109 -27.08 -26.84 5.35
C GLY A 109 -26.08 -25.98 6.11
N ALA A 110 -24.94 -25.69 5.47
CA ALA A 110 -23.91 -24.80 5.98
C ALA A 110 -24.49 -23.47 6.48
N SER A 111 -24.40 -23.19 7.79
CA SER A 111 -24.27 -21.83 8.40
C SER A 111 -24.63 -21.76 9.89
N ALA A 112 -24.12 -22.65 10.76
CA ALA A 112 -24.39 -22.47 12.20
C ALA A 112 -23.40 -23.08 13.20
N ALA A 113 -22.45 -23.96 12.83
CA ALA A 113 -21.58 -24.62 13.81
C ALA A 113 -20.14 -24.09 13.76
N GLY A 114 -19.66 -23.61 14.90
CA GLY A 114 -18.43 -22.85 15.08
C GLY A 114 -17.16 -23.55 14.56
N ASP A 115 -16.54 -22.91 13.58
CA ASP A 115 -15.29 -23.31 12.95
C ASP A 115 -14.06 -22.94 13.81
N TRP A 116 -13.74 -23.78 14.79
CA TRP A 116 -12.52 -23.66 15.60
C TRP A 116 -11.24 -23.87 14.80
N HIS A 117 -11.32 -24.67 13.74
CA HIS A 117 -10.22 -24.86 12.81
C HIS A 117 -9.94 -23.52 12.11
N GLY A 118 -10.95 -22.83 11.60
CA GLY A 118 -10.83 -21.49 11.08
C GLY A 118 -10.37 -20.45 12.10
N LEU A 119 -10.78 -20.51 13.36
CA LEU A 119 -10.36 -19.55 14.40
C LEU A 119 -8.90 -19.72 14.84
N VAL A 120 -8.43 -20.96 15.02
CA VAL A 120 -7.05 -21.27 15.42
C VAL A 120 -6.09 -21.17 14.23
N PHE A 121 -6.50 -21.61 13.03
CA PHE A 121 -5.68 -21.46 11.83
C PHE A 121 -5.70 -20.04 11.25
N ARG A 122 -6.80 -19.27 11.38
CA ARG A 122 -6.74 -17.83 11.07
C ARG A 122 -5.76 -17.14 12.01
N ARG A 123 -5.68 -17.51 13.30
CA ARG A 123 -4.59 -17.01 14.16
C ARG A 123 -3.19 -17.34 13.60
N MET A 124 -3.00 -18.49 12.95
CA MET A 124 -1.73 -18.88 12.31
C MET A 124 -1.42 -18.17 10.99
N PHE A 125 -2.43 -17.82 10.16
CA PHE A 125 -2.25 -17.06 8.92
C PHE A 125 -2.24 -15.54 9.11
N PHE A 126 -2.71 -15.05 10.27
CA PHE A 126 -3.01 -13.65 10.54
C PHE A 126 -2.54 -13.21 11.94
N ASP A 127 -1.44 -13.77 12.46
CA ASP A 127 -0.78 -13.24 13.66
C ASP A 127 0.02 -11.99 13.22
N PRO A 128 -0.46 -10.74 13.38
CA PRO A 128 0.38 -9.58 13.21
C PRO A 128 1.60 -9.70 14.10
N TYR A 129 2.74 -9.24 13.58
CA TYR A 129 3.89 -8.95 14.41
C TYR A 129 3.48 -8.14 15.64
N THR A 130 3.83 -8.65 16.81
CA THR A 130 3.67 -7.87 18.04
C THR A 130 4.71 -6.77 18.01
N ALA A 131 4.28 -5.56 17.66
CA ALA A 131 5.16 -4.41 17.72
C ALA A 131 5.69 -4.26 19.16
N PRO A 132 6.96 -3.85 19.32
CA PRO A 132 7.53 -3.68 20.65
C PRO A 132 6.72 -2.64 21.44
N PRO A 133 6.81 -2.61 22.78
CA PRO A 133 6.33 -1.43 23.51
C PRO A 133 7.07 -0.17 23.03
N PRO A 134 6.45 1.02 23.07
CA PRO A 134 7.17 2.26 22.83
C PRO A 134 8.33 2.40 23.83
N PRO A 135 9.43 3.07 23.46
CA PRO A 135 10.56 3.33 24.39
C PRO A 135 10.08 3.95 25.70
N ALA A 136 10.69 3.62 26.84
CA ALA A 136 10.18 4.03 28.16
C ALA A 136 10.07 5.57 28.32
N ASP A 137 10.94 6.32 27.65
CA ASP A 137 11.00 7.78 27.63
C ASP A 137 10.16 8.40 26.50
N TRP A 138 9.34 7.61 25.78
CA TRP A 138 8.58 8.08 24.61
C TRP A 138 7.67 9.27 24.91
N ALA A 139 7.30 9.55 26.16
CA ALA A 139 6.46 10.69 26.55
C ALA A 139 7.28 11.95 26.93
N ALA A 140 8.61 11.84 27.00
CA ALA A 140 9.49 12.95 27.36
C ALA A 140 9.64 13.97 26.22
N PRO A 141 9.94 15.25 26.52
CA PRO A 141 10.07 16.27 25.48
C PRO A 141 11.24 16.07 24.51
N GLY A 142 12.32 15.44 24.99
CA GLY A 142 13.53 15.16 24.21
C GLY A 142 13.48 13.90 23.35
N PHE A 143 12.41 13.11 23.44
CA PHE A 143 12.26 11.90 22.62
C PHE A 143 12.12 12.27 21.14
N ASP A 144 12.87 11.56 20.29
CA ASP A 144 12.85 11.69 18.83
C ASP A 144 11.74 10.81 18.24
N ASP A 145 10.60 11.42 17.96
CA ASP A 145 9.41 10.80 17.40
C ASP A 145 9.28 10.97 15.89
N ARG A 146 10.34 11.39 15.19
CA ARG A 146 10.28 11.64 13.74
C ARG A 146 9.97 10.40 12.90
N ASP A 147 10.35 9.22 13.38
CA ASP A 147 10.02 7.94 12.73
C ASP A 147 8.57 7.47 13.02
N TRP A 148 7.81 8.23 13.84
CA TRP A 148 6.39 7.96 14.10
C TRP A 148 5.53 8.63 13.04
N MET A 149 4.39 8.01 12.75
CA MET A 149 3.44 8.50 11.75
C MET A 149 2.88 9.87 12.18
N LEU A 150 2.98 10.91 11.35
CA LEU A 150 2.27 12.17 11.58
C LEU A 150 0.85 12.10 11.04
N GLY A 151 -0.14 12.32 11.90
CA GLY A 151 -1.55 12.28 11.55
C GLY A 151 -2.35 13.39 12.21
N HIS A 152 -3.62 13.47 11.81
CA HIS A 152 -4.65 14.32 12.42
C HIS A 152 -5.86 13.45 12.73
N GLY A 153 -6.63 13.83 13.74
CA GLY A 153 -7.85 13.15 14.12
C GLY A 153 -8.97 13.33 13.09
N PRO A 154 -9.99 12.45 13.08
CA PRO A 154 -10.14 11.29 13.96
C PRO A 154 -9.07 10.22 13.69
N PHE A 155 -8.41 9.77 14.76
CA PHE A 155 -7.39 8.73 14.66
C PHE A 155 -8.09 7.38 14.56
N GLN A 156 -7.53 6.43 13.82
CA GLN A 156 -8.08 5.07 13.79
C GLN A 156 -9.57 5.06 13.37
N LEU A 157 -9.90 5.69 12.23
CA LEU A 157 -11.26 5.90 11.67
C LEU A 157 -12.30 4.86 12.12
N ASP A 158 -13.42 5.30 12.67
CA ASP A 158 -14.56 4.44 12.94
C ASP A 158 -15.51 4.34 11.72
N MET A 159 -15.21 3.48 10.76
CA MET A 159 -16.01 3.17 9.55
C MET A 159 -17.51 2.98 9.80
N ALA A 160 -17.94 2.59 11.02
CA ALA A 160 -19.35 2.43 11.35
C ALA A 160 -20.06 3.76 11.69
N ASN A 161 -19.32 4.79 12.14
CA ASN A 161 -19.89 6.02 12.69
C ASN A 161 -19.30 7.33 12.10
N ASP A 162 -18.11 7.29 11.52
CA ASP A 162 -17.34 8.49 11.13
C ASP A 162 -17.39 8.81 9.62
N LEU A 163 -18.06 7.99 8.80
CA LEU A 163 -18.22 8.27 7.37
C LEU A 163 -19.41 9.23 7.13
N PRO A 164 -19.21 10.39 6.47
CA PRO A 164 -20.29 11.34 6.23
C PRO A 164 -21.35 10.77 5.27
N PRO A 165 -22.64 11.10 5.45
CA PRO A 165 -23.73 10.61 4.60
C PRO A 165 -23.63 11.00 3.11
N GLN A 166 -22.75 11.91 2.72
CA GLN A 166 -22.54 12.32 1.32
C GLN A 166 -21.42 11.54 0.62
N ALA A 167 -20.51 10.91 1.38
CA ALA A 167 -19.56 9.90 0.87
C ALA A 167 -20.25 8.57 0.51
N THR A 168 -21.58 8.54 0.54
CA THR A 168 -22.46 7.39 0.24
C THR A 168 -22.79 7.21 -1.24
N LYS A 169 -22.41 8.16 -2.10
CA LYS A 169 -22.65 8.09 -3.54
C LYS A 169 -21.39 7.61 -4.27
N GLY A 170 -21.13 6.31 -4.17
CA GLY A 170 -20.05 5.62 -4.89
C GLY A 170 -19.83 4.20 -4.34
N ASN A 171 -19.17 3.33 -5.10
CA ASN A 171 -18.81 1.97 -4.68
C ASN A 171 -17.81 1.94 -3.49
N MET A 172 -17.44 3.10 -2.92
CA MET A 172 -16.81 3.21 -1.60
C MET A 172 -17.64 2.60 -0.46
N ARG A 173 -18.95 2.32 -0.67
CA ARG A 173 -19.76 1.52 0.26
C ARG A 173 -19.15 0.13 0.53
N THR A 174 -18.30 -0.36 -0.38
CA THR A 174 -17.78 -1.73 -0.39
C THR A 174 -16.30 -1.86 -0.02
N VAL A 175 -15.77 -0.98 0.86
CA VAL A 175 -14.62 -1.36 1.71
C VAL A 175 -15.14 -2.37 2.73
N HIS A 176 -15.30 -3.62 2.27
CA HIS A 176 -15.87 -4.74 3.02
C HIS A 176 -14.94 -5.16 4.14
N VAL A 177 -14.98 -4.48 5.28
CA VAL A 177 -14.14 -4.91 6.40
C VAL A 177 -14.63 -6.26 6.91
N ASN A 178 -13.77 -7.29 6.88
CA ASN A 178 -14.00 -8.44 7.72
C ASN A 178 -13.99 -7.93 9.15
N VAL A 179 -15.15 -7.91 9.78
CA VAL A 179 -15.35 -7.18 11.03
C VAL A 179 -14.50 -7.76 12.18
N LEU A 180 -14.01 -9.00 12.09
CA LEU A 180 -12.98 -9.53 13.01
C LEU A 180 -11.60 -8.87 12.81
N GLN A 181 -11.25 -8.46 11.59
CA GLN A 181 -10.06 -7.66 11.27
C GLN A 181 -10.23 -6.19 11.69
N TYR A 182 -11.48 -5.71 11.72
CA TYR A 182 -11.83 -4.34 12.14
C TYR A 182 -11.84 -4.16 13.67
N ILE A 183 -12.47 -5.10 14.40
CA ILE A 183 -12.46 -5.15 15.87
C ILE A 183 -11.06 -5.55 16.35
N GLY A 184 -10.43 -6.51 15.66
CA GLY A 184 -9.08 -7.00 15.90
C GLY A 184 -8.07 -6.32 14.99
N SER A 185 -8.08 -4.98 14.93
CA SER A 185 -6.98 -4.20 14.32
C SER A 185 -5.59 -4.54 14.88
N GLY A 186 -5.52 -5.43 15.88
CA GLY A 186 -4.35 -5.80 16.63
C GLY A 186 -3.95 -4.71 17.61
N ILE A 187 -4.47 -3.49 17.51
CA ILE A 187 -3.98 -2.37 18.32
C ILE A 187 -4.27 -2.64 19.80
N HIS A 188 -3.22 -3.05 20.52
CA HIS A 188 -3.18 -3.24 21.96
C HIS A 188 -2.96 -1.92 22.67
N ALA A 189 -2.10 -1.07 22.08
CA ALA A 189 -1.86 0.27 22.55
C ALA A 189 -1.68 1.24 21.38
N ALA A 190 -2.10 2.48 21.57
CA ALA A 190 -1.80 3.58 20.68
C ALA A 190 -1.24 4.75 21.48
N CYS A 191 -0.09 5.26 21.07
CA CYS A 191 0.59 6.38 21.69
C CYS A 191 0.55 7.58 20.76
N TYR A 192 0.17 8.73 21.29
CA TYR A 192 0.03 9.99 20.58
C TYR A 192 0.91 11.04 21.25
N ARG A 193 1.67 11.80 20.46
CA ARG A 193 2.49 12.91 20.94
C ARG A 193 2.12 14.18 20.18
N ALA A 194 1.69 15.20 20.90
CA ALA A 194 1.41 16.53 20.38
C ALA A 194 2.36 17.54 21.02
N ARG A 195 3.03 18.38 20.23
CA ARG A 195 3.87 19.46 20.74
C ARG A 195 3.11 20.78 20.78
N PHE A 196 3.41 21.58 21.80
CA PHE A 196 2.95 22.96 21.92
C PHE A 196 4.04 23.82 22.56
N VAL A 197 4.00 25.12 22.33
CA VAL A 197 5.02 26.05 22.82
C VAL A 197 4.42 26.96 23.89
N VAL A 198 5.10 27.06 25.02
CA VAL A 198 4.75 27.97 26.12
C VAL A 198 5.85 29.02 26.22
N ALA A 199 5.53 30.27 25.89
CA ALA A 199 6.52 31.36 25.90
C ALA A 199 7.00 31.69 27.32
N ASP A 200 6.07 31.72 28.28
CA ASP A 200 6.32 32.00 29.69
C ASP A 200 5.38 31.15 30.56
N PRO A 201 5.88 30.09 31.22
CA PRO A 201 5.06 29.22 32.06
C PRO A 201 4.37 29.94 33.22
N THR A 202 4.94 31.06 33.70
CA THR A 202 4.35 31.84 34.80
C THR A 202 3.09 32.60 34.38
N LYS A 203 2.94 32.83 33.07
CA LYS A 203 1.78 33.49 32.45
C LYS A 203 0.82 32.53 31.79
N ALA A 204 1.21 31.27 31.60
CA ALA A 204 0.39 30.26 30.94
C ALA A 204 -0.89 29.89 31.72
N GLY A 205 -0.84 30.09 33.05
CA GLY A 205 -1.86 29.59 33.96
C GLY A 205 -1.98 28.06 33.93
N ASP A 206 -3.00 27.55 34.62
CA ASP A 206 -3.33 26.13 34.56
C ASP A 206 -4.08 25.81 33.26
N LEU A 207 -3.66 24.76 32.57
CA LEU A 207 -4.32 24.29 31.36
C LEU A 207 -5.42 23.28 31.71
N THR A 208 -6.44 23.17 30.86
CA THR A 208 -7.53 22.19 31.03
C THR A 208 -7.51 21.16 29.90
N PHE A 209 -7.47 19.88 30.26
CA PHE A 209 -7.54 18.76 29.31
C PHE A 209 -8.88 18.03 29.39
N THR A 210 -9.45 17.70 28.23
CA THR A 210 -10.59 16.79 28.10
C THR A 210 -10.38 15.82 26.94
N ALA A 211 -10.94 14.62 27.05
CA ALA A 211 -10.95 13.64 25.96
C ALA A 211 -12.17 12.71 25.97
N THR A 212 -12.52 12.24 24.78
CA THR A 212 -13.43 11.12 24.51
C THR A 212 -12.63 10.00 23.85
N TYR A 213 -12.75 8.78 24.37
CA TYR A 213 -11.96 7.63 23.96
C TYR A 213 -12.74 6.32 24.16
N ARG A 214 -12.21 5.21 23.66
CA ARG A 214 -12.67 3.85 23.98
C ARG A 214 -11.50 3.03 24.51
N GLY A 215 -11.79 2.09 25.40
CA GLY A 215 -10.76 1.40 26.18
C GLY A 215 -10.28 2.27 27.34
N GLY A 216 -8.97 2.33 27.57
CA GLY A 216 -8.35 3.07 28.68
C GLY A 216 -7.46 4.18 28.15
N LEU A 217 -7.38 5.30 28.85
CA LEU A 217 -6.57 6.45 28.46
C LEU A 217 -5.66 6.87 29.62
N ARG A 218 -4.37 7.06 29.31
CA ARG A 218 -3.38 7.70 30.18
C ARG A 218 -2.90 8.99 29.52
N VAL A 219 -2.83 10.06 30.32
CA VAL A 219 -2.46 11.41 29.87
C VAL A 219 -1.17 11.81 30.59
N LEU A 220 -0.16 12.19 29.82
CA LEU A 220 1.13 12.65 30.33
C LEU A 220 1.47 14.02 29.74
N VAL A 221 2.08 14.87 30.56
CA VAL A 221 2.66 16.14 30.13
C VAL A 221 4.14 16.10 30.45
N ASN A 222 4.98 16.29 29.43
CA ASN A 222 6.43 16.27 29.56
C ASN A 222 6.99 15.02 30.27
N GLY A 223 6.40 13.85 29.98
CA GLY A 223 6.78 12.55 30.56
C GLY A 223 6.16 12.26 31.93
N ARG A 224 5.44 13.20 32.54
CA ARG A 224 4.79 13.03 33.85
C ARG A 224 3.30 12.79 33.67
N GLU A 225 2.80 11.73 34.27
CA GLU A 225 1.37 11.42 34.23
C GLU A 225 0.55 12.45 35.02
N VAL A 226 -0.53 12.94 34.40
CA VAL A 226 -1.46 13.91 35.01
C VAL A 226 -2.82 13.27 35.33
N ALA A 227 -3.25 12.30 34.52
CA ALA A 227 -4.50 11.58 34.74
C ALA A 227 -4.50 10.24 33.99
N ARG A 228 -5.32 9.32 34.46
CA ARG A 228 -5.72 8.12 33.72
C ARG A 228 -7.18 7.79 33.95
N GLY A 229 -7.82 7.19 32.96
CA GLY A 229 -9.21 6.72 33.03
C GLY A 229 -9.35 5.31 32.46
N HIS A 230 -10.16 4.48 33.13
CA HIS A 230 -10.44 3.08 32.76
C HIS A 230 -9.19 2.19 32.57
N LEU A 231 -8.14 2.48 33.35
CA LEU A 231 -6.90 1.71 33.43
C LEU A 231 -6.67 1.24 34.88
N PRO A 232 -5.86 0.18 35.11
CA PRO A 232 -5.47 -0.24 36.46
C PRO A 232 -4.86 0.89 37.30
N LYS A 233 -5.10 0.85 38.62
CA LYS A 233 -4.44 1.71 39.60
C LYS A 233 -3.00 1.21 39.84
N GLY A 234 -2.08 2.12 40.20
CA GLY A 234 -0.67 1.78 40.46
C GLY A 234 0.17 1.62 39.19
N ASP A 235 1.22 0.81 39.26
CA ASP A 235 2.14 0.57 38.16
C ASP A 235 1.41 -0.08 36.96
N LEU A 236 1.58 0.52 35.79
CA LEU A 236 0.95 0.06 34.55
C LEU A 236 1.98 -0.72 33.72
N SER A 237 1.85 -2.04 33.71
CA SER A 237 2.71 -2.88 32.86
C SER A 237 2.42 -2.64 31.37
N ALA A 238 3.41 -2.91 30.51
CA ALA A 238 3.24 -2.79 29.06
C ALA A 238 2.14 -3.72 28.49
N GLU A 239 1.76 -4.79 29.20
CA GLU A 239 0.74 -5.75 28.77
C GLU A 239 -0.64 -5.49 29.37
N ALA A 240 -0.78 -4.55 30.30
CA ALA A 240 -2.04 -4.31 30.99
C ALA A 240 -3.14 -3.84 30.02
N PRO A 241 -4.26 -4.57 29.89
CA PRO A 241 -5.41 -4.10 29.11
C PRO A 241 -6.19 -3.02 29.86
N ALA A 242 -7.04 -2.31 29.14
CA ALA A 242 -8.04 -1.43 29.74
C ALA A 242 -9.19 -2.22 30.38
N GLN A 243 -9.98 -1.55 31.21
CA GLN A 243 -11.19 -2.13 31.80
C GLN A 243 -12.16 -2.61 30.70
N ASP A 244 -12.65 -3.84 30.85
CA ASP A 244 -13.59 -4.47 29.93
C ASP A 244 -14.90 -3.68 29.82
N TYR A 245 -15.56 -3.82 28.67
CA TYR A 245 -16.90 -3.27 28.48
C TYR A 245 -17.98 -4.23 28.99
N PRO A 246 -19.07 -3.71 29.57
CA PRO A 246 -20.21 -4.53 29.94
C PRO A 246 -20.94 -5.03 28.69
N LEU A 247 -21.73 -6.11 28.82
CA LEU A 247 -22.40 -6.75 27.69
C LEU A 247 -23.35 -5.79 26.95
N GLU A 248 -23.98 -4.87 27.67
CA GLU A 248 -24.92 -3.87 27.16
C GLU A 248 -24.28 -2.93 26.13
N ALA A 249 -22.97 -2.66 26.23
CA ALA A 249 -22.25 -1.85 25.25
C ALA A 249 -22.19 -2.49 23.85
N TYR A 250 -22.39 -3.81 23.78
CA TYR A 250 -22.51 -4.54 22.51
C TYR A 250 -23.87 -4.36 21.84
N ALA A 251 -24.89 -3.96 22.58
CA ALA A 251 -26.21 -3.63 22.03
C ALA A 251 -26.42 -2.10 21.90
N ASN A 252 -25.75 -1.28 22.70
CA ASN A 252 -25.96 0.16 22.76
C ASN A 252 -24.66 0.94 22.49
N ALA A 253 -24.63 1.67 21.36
CA ALA A 253 -23.47 2.46 20.95
C ALA A 253 -23.11 3.61 21.93
N ALA A 254 -24.10 4.15 22.65
CA ALA A 254 -23.87 5.24 23.59
C ALA A 254 -23.00 4.85 24.81
N LEU A 255 -22.87 3.55 25.10
CA LEU A 255 -22.05 3.05 26.20
C LEU A 255 -20.58 2.78 25.80
N ARG A 256 -20.24 2.99 24.53
CA ARG A 256 -18.90 2.66 24.00
C ARG A 256 -17.90 3.79 24.25
N ASP A 257 -18.35 5.03 24.13
CA ASP A 257 -17.51 6.21 24.34
C ASP A 257 -17.37 6.51 25.84
N ARG A 258 -16.12 6.60 26.28
CA ARG A 258 -15.69 6.99 27.63
C ARG A 258 -15.15 8.41 27.59
N THR A 259 -15.24 9.12 28.70
CA THR A 259 -14.70 10.49 28.82
C THR A 259 -13.66 10.57 29.94
N LEU A 260 -12.74 11.52 29.80
CA LEU A 260 -11.77 11.90 30.85
C LEU A 260 -11.68 13.43 30.89
N GLY A 261 -11.86 13.97 32.09
CA GLY A 261 -11.75 15.40 32.37
C GLY A 261 -13.08 16.07 32.74
N PRO A 262 -13.06 17.39 33.02
CA PRO A 262 -11.90 18.27 32.91
C PRO A 262 -10.76 17.90 33.87
N VAL A 263 -9.55 17.77 33.32
CA VAL A 263 -8.31 17.53 34.09
C VAL A 263 -7.50 18.81 34.09
N THR A 264 -7.17 19.32 35.27
CA THR A 264 -6.25 20.46 35.42
C THR A 264 -4.81 20.00 35.22
N ILE A 265 -4.08 20.70 34.35
CA ILE A 265 -2.63 20.56 34.18
C ILE A 265 -1.99 21.79 34.83
N PRO A 266 -1.34 21.63 36.01
CA PRO A 266 -0.75 22.75 36.73
C PRO A 266 0.34 23.45 35.91
N ALA A 267 0.39 24.78 36.00
CA ALA A 267 1.43 25.59 35.35
C ALA A 267 2.86 25.10 35.67
N GLY A 268 3.09 24.59 36.89
CA GLY A 268 4.38 24.04 37.32
C GLY A 268 4.84 22.76 36.60
N MET A 269 4.00 22.16 35.76
CA MET A 269 4.38 21.04 34.87
C MET A 269 4.83 21.51 33.48
N LEU A 270 4.60 22.78 33.16
CA LEU A 270 4.96 23.39 31.88
C LEU A 270 6.42 23.86 31.92
N ARG A 271 7.05 23.80 30.75
CA ARG A 271 8.42 24.28 30.51
C ARG A 271 8.37 25.51 29.63
N GLN A 272 9.33 26.41 29.81
CA GLN A 272 9.54 27.47 28.83
C GLN A 272 9.99 26.83 27.50
N GLY A 273 9.36 27.22 26.40
CA GLY A 273 9.58 26.64 25.07
C GLY A 273 8.72 25.40 24.80
N GLY A 274 9.32 24.37 24.21
CA GLY A 274 8.61 23.18 23.72
C GLY A 274 8.12 22.27 24.84
N ASN A 275 6.83 21.93 24.80
CA ASN A 275 6.15 21.01 25.68
C ASN A 275 5.52 19.86 24.87
N VAL A 276 5.30 18.72 25.52
CA VAL A 276 4.65 17.55 24.92
C VAL A 276 3.43 17.14 25.74
N LEU A 277 2.28 17.04 25.08
CA LEU A 277 1.12 16.30 25.53
C LEU A 277 1.18 14.90 24.92
N ALA A 278 1.32 13.88 25.77
CA ALA A 278 1.40 12.49 25.39
C ALA A 278 0.14 11.74 25.86
N LEU A 279 -0.50 11.01 24.96
CA LEU A 279 -1.72 10.23 25.24
C LEU A 279 -1.43 8.77 24.92
N GLU A 280 -1.76 7.88 25.85
CA GLU A 280 -1.63 6.43 25.67
C GLU A 280 -3.01 5.79 25.83
N VAL A 281 -3.52 5.26 24.72
CA VAL A 281 -4.75 4.49 24.68
C VAL A 281 -4.42 3.01 24.78
N ARG A 282 -5.10 2.27 25.65
CA ARG A 282 -5.01 0.81 25.76
C ARG A 282 -6.34 0.18 25.37
N ALA A 283 -6.28 -0.88 24.59
CA ALA A 283 -7.47 -1.66 24.26
C ALA A 283 -7.96 -2.44 25.49
N SER A 284 -9.28 -2.53 25.63
CA SER A 284 -9.92 -3.48 26.55
C SER A 284 -10.04 -4.85 25.89
N LEU A 285 -10.22 -5.91 26.68
CA LEU A 285 -10.46 -7.23 26.11
C LEU A 285 -11.86 -7.31 25.51
N LEU A 286 -11.98 -8.14 24.48
CA LEU A 286 -13.25 -8.42 23.82
C LEU A 286 -14.09 -9.35 24.69
N HIS A 287 -15.37 -9.01 24.84
CA HIS A 287 -16.35 -9.83 25.50
C HIS A 287 -16.64 -11.06 24.62
N PRO A 288 -16.77 -12.28 25.18
CA PRO A 288 -16.98 -13.51 24.40
C PRO A 288 -18.21 -13.50 23.48
N THR A 289 -19.18 -12.60 23.68
CA THR A 289 -20.30 -12.37 22.73
C THR A 289 -19.83 -12.14 21.30
N VAL A 290 -18.64 -11.55 21.08
CA VAL A 290 -18.10 -11.36 19.72
C VAL A 290 -17.86 -12.69 18.99
N LEU A 291 -17.71 -13.81 19.72
CA LEU A 291 -17.49 -15.14 19.17
C LEU A 291 -18.79 -15.88 18.79
N LYS A 292 -19.94 -15.41 19.27
CA LYS A 292 -21.25 -16.07 19.03
C LYS A 292 -21.89 -15.73 17.68
N LYS A 293 -21.38 -14.74 16.95
CA LYS A 293 -21.95 -14.28 15.67
C LYS A 293 -21.27 -15.01 14.50
N ASP A 294 -22.04 -15.79 13.73
CA ASP A 294 -21.56 -16.61 12.61
C ASP A 294 -20.91 -15.74 11.51
N PRO A 295 -19.60 -15.88 11.24
CA PRO A 295 -18.91 -15.11 10.22
C PRO A 295 -19.15 -15.60 8.77
N SER A 296 -19.96 -16.65 8.55
CA SER A 296 -20.02 -17.37 7.26
C SER A 296 -21.13 -16.97 6.28
N ARG A 297 -22.11 -16.14 6.66
CA ARG A 297 -23.31 -15.90 5.83
C ARG A 297 -23.14 -14.79 4.78
N SER A 298 -22.40 -15.04 3.69
CA SER A 298 -22.41 -14.25 2.42
C SER A 298 -21.67 -12.89 2.38
N TRP A 299 -21.31 -12.47 1.15
CA TRP A 299 -20.67 -11.19 0.79
C TRP A 299 -21.41 -9.97 1.36
N ASN A 300 -22.75 -10.06 1.49
CA ASN A 300 -23.61 -9.00 2.01
C ASN A 300 -23.74 -8.95 3.54
N ALA A 301 -23.48 -10.04 4.29
CA ALA A 301 -23.53 -9.99 5.77
C ALA A 301 -22.26 -9.39 6.41
N LEU A 302 -21.33 -8.89 5.59
CA LEU A 302 -20.27 -8.00 6.02
C LEU A 302 -20.77 -6.57 6.29
N HIS A 303 -21.97 -6.22 5.80
CA HIS A 303 -22.55 -4.88 5.95
C HIS A 303 -23.44 -4.69 7.20
N ASP A 304 -24.11 -5.75 7.68
CA ASP A 304 -25.14 -5.66 8.73
C ASP A 304 -24.65 -6.12 10.12
N ARG A 305 -23.58 -5.53 10.66
CA ARG A 305 -23.09 -5.91 11.99
C ARG A 305 -23.32 -4.85 13.06
N GLU A 306 -24.58 -4.73 13.48
CA GLU A 306 -24.90 -4.15 14.79
C GLU A 306 -24.06 -4.84 15.89
N GLY A 307 -23.27 -4.08 16.66
CA GLY A 307 -22.65 -4.55 17.90
C GLY A 307 -21.15 -4.89 17.89
N LEU A 308 -20.38 -4.44 16.89
CA LEU A 308 -18.92 -4.61 16.84
C LEU A 308 -18.23 -3.24 16.68
N TRP A 309 -17.27 -2.89 17.54
CA TRP A 309 -16.59 -1.58 17.56
C TRP A 309 -15.14 -1.68 18.06
N ARG A 310 -14.38 -0.57 18.01
CA ARG A 310 -12.98 -0.50 18.50
C ARG A 310 -12.90 -0.41 20.03
N HIS A 311 -12.18 -1.36 20.64
CA HIS A 311 -11.97 -1.44 22.09
C HIS A 311 -10.81 -0.61 22.63
N GLY A 312 -10.02 0.02 21.74
CA GLY A 312 -8.99 1.02 22.00
C GLY A 312 -9.03 2.05 20.89
N PHE A 313 -9.46 3.28 21.21
CA PHE A 313 -9.67 4.35 20.24
C PHE A 313 -9.54 5.73 20.88
N LEU A 314 -8.89 6.68 20.21
CA LEU A 314 -8.89 8.09 20.62
C LEU A 314 -9.85 8.89 19.72
N GLY A 315 -10.97 9.33 20.28
CA GLY A 315 -11.99 10.09 19.54
C GLY A 315 -11.64 11.56 19.41
N LYS A 316 -11.85 12.33 20.47
CA LYS A 316 -11.56 13.76 20.51
C LYS A 316 -10.76 14.07 21.76
N PHE A 317 -9.87 15.05 21.68
CA PHE A 317 -9.30 15.67 22.86
C PHE A 317 -9.16 17.18 22.66
N LYS A 318 -9.05 17.90 23.76
CA LYS A 318 -8.85 19.34 23.81
C LYS A 318 -7.91 19.67 24.96
N LEU A 319 -6.96 20.56 24.71
CA LEU A 319 -6.14 21.25 25.71
C LEU A 319 -6.41 22.74 25.56
N THR A 320 -6.92 23.38 26.60
CA THR A 320 -7.21 24.83 26.61
C THR A 320 -6.34 25.58 27.59
N SER A 321 -6.00 26.82 27.21
CA SER A 321 -5.42 27.82 28.10
C SER A 321 -6.49 28.84 28.53
N PRO A 322 -6.40 29.42 29.74
CA PRO A 322 -7.38 30.39 30.24
C PRO A 322 -7.53 31.67 29.40
N ASP A 323 -6.45 32.14 28.77
CA ASP A 323 -6.34 33.48 28.16
C ASP A 323 -5.63 33.50 26.79
N GLY A 324 -5.30 32.34 26.21
CA GLY A 324 -4.55 32.26 24.96
C GLY A 324 -3.04 32.48 25.08
N SER A 325 -2.52 32.50 26.31
CA SER A 325 -1.08 32.51 26.62
C SER A 325 -0.29 31.36 25.98
N VAL A 326 -0.97 30.28 25.58
CA VAL A 326 -0.40 29.18 24.80
C VAL A 326 -0.91 29.27 23.37
N ALA A 327 0.03 29.47 22.42
CA ALA A 327 -0.30 29.54 21.01
C ALA A 327 -0.95 28.23 20.52
N SER A 328 -1.94 28.36 19.64
CA SER A 328 -2.59 27.18 19.05
C SER A 328 -1.60 26.39 18.20
N GLY A 329 -1.58 25.07 18.37
CA GLY A 329 -0.83 24.15 17.49
C GLY A 329 -1.32 24.10 16.04
N LYS A 330 -2.38 24.85 15.70
CA LYS A 330 -2.86 25.08 14.32
C LYS A 330 -2.36 26.38 13.72
N ALA A 331 -1.69 27.23 14.50
CA ALA A 331 -1.15 28.49 14.00
C ALA A 331 0.03 28.20 13.07
N ARG A 332 -0.01 28.74 11.85
CA ARG A 332 1.10 28.64 10.91
C ARG A 332 2.24 29.57 11.37
N PRO A 333 3.49 29.09 11.46
CA PRO A 333 4.62 29.97 11.76
C PRO A 333 4.80 31.05 10.67
N PRO A 334 5.26 32.25 11.04
CA PRO A 334 5.54 33.30 10.06
C PRO A 334 6.78 32.97 9.21
N GLY A 335 6.77 33.38 7.95
CA GLY A 335 7.81 33.13 6.96
C GLY A 335 7.85 31.70 6.41
N LEU A 336 8.93 31.38 5.69
CA LEU A 336 9.16 30.02 5.18
C LEU A 336 9.57 29.09 6.33
N CYS A 337 8.80 28.03 6.53
CA CYS A 337 9.10 26.95 7.45
C CYS A 337 9.28 25.63 6.68
N ALA A 338 9.98 24.67 7.29
CA ALA A 338 10.12 23.34 6.73
C ALA A 338 10.24 22.28 7.82
N TRP A 339 9.81 21.07 7.49
CA TRP A 339 10.04 19.88 8.29
C TRP A 339 10.28 18.68 7.40
N VAL A 340 11.19 17.81 7.82
CA VAL A 340 11.41 16.51 7.19
C VAL A 340 10.22 15.62 7.52
N GLU A 341 9.70 14.97 6.50
CA GLU A 341 8.58 14.04 6.63
C GLU A 341 8.93 12.71 5.98
N ASP A 342 8.28 11.65 6.45
CA ASP A 342 8.43 10.34 5.82
C ASP A 342 7.97 10.37 4.36
N MET A 343 8.76 9.77 3.47
CA MET A 343 8.48 9.72 2.02
C MET A 343 7.16 8.99 1.69
N HIS A 344 6.68 8.14 2.60
CA HIS A 344 5.44 7.40 2.38
C HIS A 344 4.19 8.18 2.79
N ARG A 345 4.36 9.32 3.47
CA ARG A 345 3.24 10.15 3.87
C ARG A 345 2.78 11.00 2.68
N ARG A 346 1.52 10.81 2.29
CA ARG A 346 0.83 11.72 1.35
C ARG A 346 0.48 13.00 2.10
N VAL A 347 1.27 14.05 1.88
CA VAL A 347 1.09 15.36 2.50
C VAL A 347 -0.16 16.04 1.96
N ARG A 348 -0.86 16.79 2.82
CA ARG A 348 -1.93 17.70 2.41
C ARG A 348 -1.46 19.15 2.38
N SER A 349 -2.08 19.96 1.53
CA SER A 349 -1.74 21.37 1.35
C SER A 349 -2.01 22.23 2.58
N ASP A 350 -2.80 21.76 3.54
CA ASP A 350 -3.08 22.43 4.81
C ASP A 350 -2.31 21.85 6.00
N ASP A 351 -1.44 20.86 5.77
CA ASP A 351 -0.64 20.26 6.84
C ASP A 351 0.36 21.26 7.44
N LEU A 352 0.69 21.04 8.70
CA LEU A 352 1.70 21.77 9.47
C LEU A 352 2.65 20.75 10.12
N GLY A 353 3.92 21.11 10.29
CA GLY A 353 4.81 20.43 11.23
C GLY A 353 4.36 20.67 12.69
N GLN A 354 4.87 19.90 13.66
CA GLN A 354 4.49 20.15 15.04
C GLN A 354 5.04 21.48 15.56
N ALA A 355 4.30 22.13 16.45
CA ALA A 355 4.71 23.42 17.00
C ALA A 355 6.08 23.32 17.71
N GLY A 356 7.03 24.15 17.29
CA GLY A 356 8.39 24.18 17.85
C GLY A 356 9.25 22.94 17.53
N GLU A 357 8.83 22.07 16.61
CA GLU A 357 9.64 20.94 16.14
C GLU A 357 10.86 21.43 15.36
N ALA A 358 12.02 20.79 15.56
CA ALA A 358 13.19 21.05 14.74
C ALA A 358 12.94 20.55 13.31
N ARG A 359 13.54 21.21 12.30
CA ARG A 359 13.36 20.85 10.88
C ARG A 359 13.65 19.37 10.57
N GLY A 360 14.55 18.75 11.31
CA GLY A 360 14.96 17.37 11.12
C GLY A 360 16.17 17.21 10.19
N VAL A 361 16.45 15.96 9.81
CA VAL A 361 17.57 15.57 8.93
C VAL A 361 16.99 14.67 7.84
N LEU A 362 17.26 14.99 6.58
CA LEU A 362 16.86 14.14 5.45
C LEU A 362 17.75 12.90 5.46
N ARG A 363 17.18 11.75 5.81
CA ARG A 363 17.88 10.47 5.86
C ARG A 363 17.59 9.66 4.61
N LEU A 364 18.65 9.27 3.92
CA LEU A 364 18.65 8.43 2.73
C LEU A 364 19.45 7.17 3.05
N VAL A 365 18.89 5.99 2.81
CA VAL A 365 19.57 4.70 3.09
C VAL A 365 19.40 3.81 1.87
N GLY A 366 20.50 3.34 1.30
CA GLY A 366 20.45 2.49 0.12
C GLY A 366 21.73 1.69 -0.12
N PRO A 367 21.65 0.62 -0.94
CA PRO A 367 22.82 -0.12 -1.37
C PRO A 367 23.56 0.65 -2.46
N ARG A 368 24.78 0.21 -2.80
CA ARG A 368 25.47 0.69 -4.01
C ARG A 368 24.63 0.39 -5.24
N ASN A 369 24.64 1.30 -6.21
CA ASN A 369 23.77 1.26 -7.40
C ASN A 369 22.26 1.44 -7.09
N GLY A 370 21.89 1.67 -5.84
CA GLY A 370 20.51 1.85 -5.42
C GLY A 370 19.99 3.27 -5.62
N LEU A 371 18.67 3.38 -5.68
CA LEU A 371 17.90 4.62 -5.57
C LEU A 371 17.28 4.70 -4.18
N CYS A 372 17.38 5.84 -3.51
CA CYS A 372 16.67 6.08 -2.25
C CYS A 372 16.12 7.50 -2.23
N SER A 373 14.99 7.70 -1.54
CA SER A 373 14.28 8.97 -1.53
C SER A 373 13.97 9.48 -0.12
N ALA A 374 13.75 10.78 -0.02
CA ALA A 374 13.33 11.48 1.18
C ALA A 374 12.39 12.64 0.81
N GLN A 375 11.61 13.11 1.78
CA GLN A 375 10.65 14.19 1.58
C GLN A 375 10.90 15.34 2.56
N LEU A 376 10.94 16.57 2.03
CA LEU A 376 10.92 17.80 2.82
C LEU A 376 9.60 18.52 2.55
N VAL A 377 8.86 18.91 3.57
CA VAL A 377 7.68 19.75 3.39
C VAL A 377 8.01 21.20 3.69
N LEU A 378 7.63 22.09 2.80
CA LEU A 378 7.74 23.54 2.95
C LEU A 378 6.36 24.13 3.26
N GLY A 379 6.31 25.12 4.14
CA GLY A 379 5.09 25.88 4.44
C GLY A 379 5.40 27.37 4.59
N THR A 380 4.39 28.22 4.40
CA THR A 380 4.57 29.68 4.43
C THR A 380 3.28 30.42 4.74
N ASP A 381 3.37 31.57 5.39
CA ASP A 381 2.28 32.53 5.58
C ASP A 381 2.18 33.55 4.43
N LYS A 382 3.11 33.53 3.48
CA LYS A 382 3.19 34.42 2.31
C LYS A 382 3.21 33.65 1.00
N ASP A 383 2.74 34.29 -0.07
CA ASP A 383 2.86 33.73 -1.42
C ASP A 383 4.33 33.68 -1.88
N ILE A 384 4.74 32.55 -2.43
CA ILE A 384 6.07 32.33 -3.01
C ILE A 384 5.91 31.87 -4.46
N ALA A 385 6.42 32.65 -5.41
CA ALA A 385 6.29 32.36 -6.84
C ALA A 385 7.11 31.13 -7.28
N ALA A 386 8.33 30.98 -6.75
CA ALA A 386 9.21 29.85 -7.04
C ALA A 386 10.13 29.58 -5.85
N ILE A 387 10.45 28.30 -5.64
CA ILE A 387 11.43 27.84 -4.66
C ILE A 387 12.55 27.17 -5.44
N GLU A 388 13.77 27.66 -5.29
CA GLU A 388 14.98 27.01 -5.78
C GLU A 388 15.52 26.09 -4.69
N ALA A 389 15.76 24.82 -5.00
CA ALA A 389 16.27 23.84 -4.05
C ALA A 389 17.47 23.09 -4.64
N THR A 390 18.62 23.15 -3.96
CA THR A 390 19.87 22.51 -4.40
C THR A 390 20.53 21.76 -3.26
N VAL A 391 21.18 20.64 -3.56
CA VAL A 391 21.92 19.85 -2.57
C VAL A 391 23.42 20.03 -2.79
N THR A 392 24.18 20.18 -1.72
CA THR A 392 25.65 20.16 -1.80
C THR A 392 26.15 18.78 -2.18
N GLU A 393 27.43 18.67 -2.56
CA GLU A 393 28.09 17.37 -2.56
C GLU A 393 27.92 16.69 -1.20
N LEU A 394 27.69 15.37 -1.19
CA LEU A 394 27.63 14.60 0.05
C LEU A 394 29.02 14.02 0.32
N ARG A 395 29.66 14.45 1.41
CA ARG A 395 31.03 14.05 1.77
C ARG A 395 31.01 12.93 2.80
N SER A 396 31.87 11.94 2.63
CA SER A 396 32.02 10.84 3.59
C SER A 396 32.45 11.38 4.96
N VAL A 397 31.90 10.79 6.02
CA VAL A 397 32.23 11.14 7.41
C VAL A 397 33.55 10.51 7.87
N THR A 398 34.00 9.43 7.22
CA THR A 398 35.14 8.62 7.67
C THR A 398 36.28 8.52 6.65
N GLY A 399 36.20 9.23 5.52
CA GLY A 399 37.23 9.24 4.48
C GLY A 399 37.01 10.34 3.44
N ASP A 400 37.76 10.32 2.35
CA ASP A 400 37.74 11.38 1.33
C ASP A 400 36.70 11.17 0.22
N GLY A 401 35.89 10.11 0.32
CA GLY A 401 34.86 9.80 -0.68
C GLY A 401 33.77 10.86 -0.75
N ALA A 402 33.24 11.10 -1.93
CA ALA A 402 32.13 12.03 -2.15
C ALA A 402 31.08 11.47 -3.12
N ILE A 403 29.82 11.81 -2.89
CA ILE A 403 28.73 11.59 -3.85
C ILE A 403 28.45 12.94 -4.53
N PRO A 404 28.61 13.04 -5.86
CA PRO A 404 28.46 14.30 -6.57
C PRO A 404 27.00 14.79 -6.56
N THR A 405 26.80 16.10 -6.71
CA THR A 405 25.45 16.69 -6.77
C THR A 405 24.61 16.14 -7.91
N SER A 406 25.22 15.71 -9.02
CA SER A 406 24.53 15.07 -10.15
C SER A 406 23.88 13.73 -9.82
N ALA A 407 24.25 13.09 -8.70
CA ALA A 407 23.61 11.88 -8.20
C ALA A 407 22.34 12.17 -7.38
N VAL A 408 22.11 13.45 -7.02
CA VAL A 408 20.96 13.90 -6.22
C VAL A 408 20.04 14.73 -7.10
N SER A 409 18.77 14.36 -7.15
CA SER A 409 17.73 15.13 -7.81
C SER A 409 16.76 15.68 -6.77
N VAL A 410 16.39 16.95 -6.92
CA VAL A 410 15.34 17.58 -6.12
C VAL A 410 14.19 17.90 -7.06
N PHE A 411 13.02 17.36 -6.74
CA PHE A 411 11.79 17.52 -7.50
C PHE A 411 10.77 18.29 -6.68
N HIS A 412 9.87 18.98 -7.38
CA HIS A 412 8.65 19.49 -6.78
C HIS A 412 7.55 18.45 -6.89
N MET A 413 6.47 18.64 -6.13
CA MET A 413 5.27 17.82 -6.28
C MET A 413 4.06 18.66 -6.68
N MET A 414 3.31 18.17 -7.66
CA MET A 414 2.11 18.83 -8.15
C MET A 414 0.94 18.57 -7.19
N PRO A 415 0.16 19.60 -6.82
CA PRO A 415 -1.06 19.43 -6.06
C PRO A 415 -2.16 18.81 -6.93
N TYR A 416 -2.94 17.92 -6.34
CA TYR A 416 -4.19 17.42 -6.92
C TYR A 416 -5.32 17.49 -5.89
N PRO A 417 -6.54 17.89 -6.27
CA PRO A 417 -7.70 17.85 -5.37
C PRO A 417 -7.83 16.51 -4.65
N GLU A 418 -7.88 16.53 -3.31
CA GLU A 418 -7.94 15.32 -2.49
C GLU A 418 -9.15 14.44 -2.85
N GLU A 419 -10.34 15.05 -2.93
CA GLU A 419 -11.58 14.37 -3.33
C GLU A 419 -11.48 13.77 -4.74
N GLY A 420 -10.81 14.46 -5.66
CA GLY A 420 -10.58 13.96 -7.01
C GLY A 420 -9.73 12.69 -7.01
N LEU A 421 -8.72 12.62 -6.14
CA LEU A 421 -7.84 11.47 -6.08
C LEU A 421 -8.58 10.22 -5.62
N SER A 422 -9.44 10.32 -4.61
CA SER A 422 -10.19 9.18 -4.08
C SER A 422 -11.41 8.82 -4.94
N GLU A 423 -12.20 9.81 -5.37
CA GLU A 423 -13.51 9.55 -5.99
C GLU A 423 -13.44 9.39 -7.51
N LYS A 424 -12.49 10.06 -8.19
CA LYS A 424 -12.42 10.06 -9.66
C LYS A 424 -11.31 9.15 -10.19
N LEU A 425 -10.13 9.24 -9.58
CA LEU A 425 -8.94 8.49 -10.01
C LEU A 425 -8.69 7.23 -9.16
N GLY A 426 -9.26 7.17 -7.95
CA GLY A 426 -8.81 6.29 -6.86
C GLY A 426 -9.63 5.04 -6.58
N ASP A 427 -10.86 4.96 -7.09
CA ASP A 427 -11.79 3.86 -6.81
C ASP A 427 -11.29 2.54 -7.41
N GLU A 428 -11.55 1.41 -6.72
CA GLU A 428 -11.27 0.03 -7.14
C GLU A 428 -11.84 -0.32 -8.53
N ARG A 429 -12.80 0.48 -9.00
CA ARG A 429 -13.50 0.31 -10.27
C ARG A 429 -13.43 1.52 -11.20
N GLY A 430 -12.76 2.61 -10.79
CA GLY A 430 -12.50 3.82 -11.61
C GLY A 430 -13.65 4.29 -12.51
N LEU A 431 -14.90 4.21 -12.05
CA LEU A 431 -16.07 4.14 -12.92
C LEU A 431 -16.47 5.42 -13.66
N ALA A 432 -15.78 6.56 -13.50
CA ALA A 432 -16.26 7.81 -14.09
C ALA A 432 -15.24 8.94 -14.37
N GLY A 433 -13.96 8.81 -13.98
CA GLY A 433 -13.01 9.92 -14.09
C GLY A 433 -12.19 9.92 -15.39
N SER A 434 -12.30 10.98 -16.20
CA SER A 434 -11.22 11.30 -17.14
C SER A 434 -10.05 11.89 -16.36
N PHE A 435 -8.83 11.49 -16.71
CA PHE A 435 -7.64 12.18 -16.23
C PHE A 435 -7.72 13.67 -16.60
N PRO A 436 -7.26 14.58 -15.73
CA PRO A 436 -7.19 15.99 -16.09
C PRO A 436 -6.25 16.17 -17.28
N THR A 437 -6.58 17.11 -18.17
CA THR A 437 -5.66 17.54 -19.23
C THR A 437 -4.44 18.24 -18.61
N GLN A 438 -3.37 18.41 -19.39
CA GLN A 438 -2.19 19.17 -18.95
C GLN A 438 -2.56 20.58 -18.47
N ALA A 439 -3.46 21.26 -19.18
CA ALA A 439 -3.94 22.59 -18.79
C ALA A 439 -4.66 22.57 -17.43
N GLN A 440 -5.47 21.54 -17.15
CA GLN A 440 -6.15 21.38 -15.86
C GLN A 440 -5.17 21.06 -14.72
N LEU A 441 -4.16 20.22 -14.96
CA LEU A 441 -3.09 19.98 -13.97
C LEU A 441 -2.34 21.27 -13.65
N GLN A 442 -2.02 22.08 -14.66
CA GLN A 442 -1.38 23.38 -14.47
C GLN A 442 -2.22 24.36 -13.64
N GLN A 443 -3.55 24.34 -13.79
CA GLN A 443 -4.44 25.18 -12.98
C GLN A 443 -4.36 24.83 -11.48
N HIS A 444 -4.17 23.56 -11.14
CA HIS A 444 -4.07 23.13 -9.75
C HIS A 444 -2.79 23.61 -9.05
N THR A 445 -1.72 23.94 -9.79
CA THR A 445 -0.42 24.38 -9.21
C THR A 445 -0.54 25.55 -8.25
N ARG A 446 -1.52 26.43 -8.46
CA ARG A 446 -1.82 27.60 -7.62
C ARG A 446 -2.81 27.31 -6.49
N MET A 447 -3.37 26.11 -6.43
CA MET A 447 -4.38 25.69 -5.45
C MET A 447 -5.52 26.74 -5.33
N PRO A 448 -6.21 27.05 -6.44
CA PRO A 448 -7.04 28.25 -6.57
C PRO A 448 -8.26 28.29 -5.65
N ASP A 449 -8.74 27.14 -5.19
CA ASP A 449 -9.82 27.07 -4.20
C ASP A 449 -9.26 26.95 -2.78
N ALA A 450 -9.39 28.03 -2.00
CA ALA A 450 -8.96 28.09 -0.61
C ALA A 450 -9.70 27.09 0.31
N ARG A 451 -10.91 26.65 -0.06
CA ARG A 451 -11.71 25.69 0.71
C ARG A 451 -11.32 24.25 0.42
N GLN A 452 -10.74 24.00 -0.75
CA GLN A 452 -10.32 22.67 -1.16
C GLN A 452 -9.00 22.28 -0.48
N ARG A 453 -8.88 21.00 -0.16
CA ARG A 453 -7.61 20.37 0.23
C ARG A 453 -6.99 19.71 -0.99
N TYR A 454 -5.68 19.88 -1.12
CA TYR A 454 -4.88 19.26 -2.16
C TYR A 454 -3.93 18.26 -1.53
N VAL A 455 -3.65 17.19 -2.25
CA VAL A 455 -2.67 16.16 -1.89
C VAL A 455 -1.59 16.08 -2.95
N PHE A 456 -0.45 15.51 -2.57
CA PHE A 456 0.73 15.41 -3.43
C PHE A 456 1.08 13.95 -3.68
N ASP A 457 1.18 13.59 -4.95
CA ASP A 457 1.58 12.25 -5.41
C ASP A 457 2.45 12.34 -6.67
N HIS A 458 2.11 13.25 -7.59
CA HIS A 458 2.85 13.54 -8.83
C HIS A 458 4.16 14.27 -8.55
N ILE A 459 5.28 13.66 -8.92
CA ILE A 459 6.64 14.22 -8.81
C ILE A 459 7.04 14.84 -10.15
N THR A 460 7.48 16.09 -10.16
CA THR A 460 7.86 16.82 -11.38
C THR A 460 9.16 17.60 -11.19
N SER A 461 9.93 17.72 -12.27
CA SER A 461 11.10 18.61 -12.31
C SER A 461 10.71 20.08 -12.52
N GLN A 462 9.45 20.38 -12.82
CA GLN A 462 9.00 21.75 -13.03
C GLN A 462 8.90 22.50 -11.70
N PRO A 463 9.46 23.72 -11.59
CA PRO A 463 9.28 24.56 -10.41
C PRO A 463 7.81 24.84 -10.13
N GLN A 464 7.43 24.85 -8.84
CA GLN A 464 6.03 25.01 -8.43
C GLN A 464 5.84 26.14 -7.39
N PRO A 465 4.82 27.02 -7.52
CA PRO A 465 4.59 28.17 -6.63
C PRO A 465 3.93 27.76 -5.31
N LEU A 466 4.34 28.28 -4.15
CA LEU A 466 3.74 27.95 -2.86
C LEU A 466 2.85 29.11 -2.35
N PRO A 467 1.51 29.01 -2.43
CA PRO A 467 0.58 29.99 -1.88
C PRO A 467 0.66 30.15 -0.37
N ALA A 468 0.30 31.34 0.10
CA ALA A 468 0.14 31.67 1.51
C ALA A 468 -0.83 30.71 2.21
N GLY A 469 -0.50 30.32 3.44
CA GLY A 469 -1.34 29.44 4.25
C GLY A 469 -1.31 27.98 3.81
N ARG A 470 -0.50 27.62 2.80
CA ARG A 470 -0.37 26.26 2.29
C ARG A 470 1.01 25.64 2.55
N SER A 471 1.06 24.34 2.33
CA SER A 471 2.27 23.52 2.42
C SER A 471 2.47 22.73 1.12
N ARG A 472 3.73 22.45 0.77
CA ARG A 472 4.09 21.63 -0.39
C ARG A 472 5.35 20.81 -0.13
N PRO A 473 5.34 19.51 -0.46
CA PRO A 473 6.54 18.69 -0.42
C PRO A 473 7.49 18.94 -1.60
N LEU A 474 8.78 18.85 -1.30
CA LEU A 474 9.86 18.55 -2.23
C LEU A 474 10.24 17.09 -2.08
N TRP A 475 10.48 16.42 -3.21
CA TRP A 475 10.93 15.04 -3.26
C TRP A 475 12.43 15.01 -3.58
N ILE A 476 13.22 14.38 -2.74
CA ILE A 476 14.67 14.27 -2.90
C ILE A 476 14.97 12.82 -3.26
N SER A 477 15.65 12.59 -4.38
CA SER A 477 16.09 11.25 -4.80
C SER A 477 17.61 11.21 -4.93
N LEU A 478 18.22 10.18 -4.38
CA LEU A 478 19.65 9.89 -4.49
C LEU A 478 19.83 8.58 -5.26
N ARG A 479 20.44 8.64 -6.44
CA ARG A 479 20.95 7.47 -7.16
C ARG A 479 22.40 7.25 -6.76
N ILE A 480 22.64 6.30 -5.86
CA ILE A 480 23.97 5.98 -5.35
C ILE A 480 24.80 5.37 -6.48
N PRO A 481 25.93 5.98 -6.89
CA PRO A 481 26.81 5.38 -7.90
C PRO A 481 27.28 3.98 -7.49
N ALA A 482 27.43 3.07 -8.46
CA ALA A 482 27.69 1.65 -8.23
C ALA A 482 28.98 1.36 -7.44
N ASP A 483 29.98 2.23 -7.55
CA ASP A 483 31.29 2.06 -6.93
C ASP A 483 31.48 2.93 -5.67
N THR A 484 30.41 3.58 -5.19
CA THR A 484 30.46 4.41 -3.97
C THR A 484 30.86 3.54 -2.77
N PRO A 485 31.93 3.90 -2.03
CA PRO A 485 32.29 3.19 -0.81
C PRO A 485 31.13 3.14 0.20
N ALA A 486 31.09 2.08 1.01
CA ALA A 486 30.09 1.99 2.05
C ALA A 486 30.42 2.98 3.17
N GLY A 487 29.42 3.62 3.76
CA GLY A 487 29.62 4.59 4.83
C GLY A 487 28.53 5.65 4.92
N LEU A 488 28.68 6.54 5.89
CA LEU A 488 27.81 7.70 6.07
C LEU A 488 28.39 8.91 5.32
N TYR A 489 27.53 9.58 4.56
CA TYR A 489 27.83 10.79 3.81
C TYR A 489 26.93 11.94 4.28
N ARG A 490 27.47 13.14 4.37
CA ARG A 490 26.76 14.33 4.84
C ARG A 490 26.84 15.47 3.85
N GLY A 491 25.73 16.20 3.73
CA GLY A 491 25.63 17.43 2.98
C GLY A 491 24.46 18.29 3.45
N THR A 492 24.09 19.26 2.65
CA THR A 492 23.05 20.24 2.98
C THR A 492 22.16 20.47 1.78
N LEU A 493 20.84 20.38 1.99
CA LEU A 493 19.84 20.90 1.08
C LEU A 493 19.63 22.39 1.40
N ARG A 494 19.76 23.23 0.37
CA ARG A 494 19.57 24.68 0.42
C ARG A 494 18.30 25.04 -0.34
N CYS A 495 17.37 25.70 0.33
CA CYS A 495 16.13 26.21 -0.26
C CYS A 495 16.14 27.74 -0.26
N LYS A 496 15.93 28.35 -1.43
CA LYS A 496 15.88 29.80 -1.62
C LYS A 496 14.56 30.21 -2.25
N ALA A 497 14.07 31.38 -1.87
CA ALA A 497 12.92 32.04 -2.47
C ALA A 497 13.14 33.56 -2.42
N GLU A 498 12.57 34.28 -3.37
CA GLU A 498 12.69 35.74 -3.45
C GLU A 498 12.19 36.41 -2.17
N GLY A 499 12.97 37.35 -1.62
CA GLY A 499 12.61 38.10 -0.41
C GLY A 499 12.65 37.30 0.90
N LEU A 500 13.14 36.05 0.89
CA LEU A 500 13.24 35.19 2.06
C LEU A 500 14.68 34.72 2.30
N ALA A 501 15.05 34.53 3.57
CA ALA A 501 16.36 34.00 3.93
C ALA A 501 16.53 32.56 3.43
N GLU A 502 17.74 32.22 2.99
CA GLU A 502 18.07 30.84 2.62
C GLU A 502 17.84 29.90 3.80
N MET A 503 17.12 28.81 3.54
CA MET A 503 16.91 27.75 4.50
C MET A 503 17.84 26.58 4.20
N GLN A 504 18.47 26.05 5.26
CA GLN A 504 19.33 24.88 5.17
C GLN A 504 18.75 23.71 5.96
N VAL A 505 18.79 22.52 5.34
CA VAL A 505 18.36 21.26 5.94
C VAL A 505 19.50 20.24 5.80
N PRO A 506 19.98 19.62 6.89
CA PRO A 506 21.01 18.58 6.82
C PRO A 506 20.53 17.36 6.04
N VAL A 507 21.43 16.78 5.25
CA VAL A 507 21.24 15.53 4.49
C VAL A 507 22.24 14.50 4.99
N GLU A 508 21.75 13.31 5.31
CA GLU A 508 22.54 12.13 5.65
C GLU A 508 22.21 10.99 4.68
N ALA A 509 23.23 10.48 3.99
CA ALA A 509 23.11 9.33 3.11
C ALA A 509 23.97 8.17 3.62
N GLU A 510 23.35 7.05 3.94
CA GLU A 510 24.03 5.82 4.35
C GLU A 510 24.10 4.87 3.15
N VAL A 511 25.33 4.65 2.67
CA VAL A 511 25.63 3.69 1.60
C VAL A 511 25.96 2.34 2.22
N VAL A 512 25.13 1.33 1.97
CA VAL A 512 25.34 -0.04 2.45
C VAL A 512 26.18 -0.82 1.43
N GLY A 513 27.14 -1.64 1.91
CA GLY A 513 28.16 -2.30 1.09
C GLY A 513 27.71 -3.42 0.15
N TRP A 514 26.41 -3.63 -0.04
CA TRP A 514 25.88 -4.53 -1.06
C TRP A 514 25.69 -3.78 -2.39
N ARG A 515 26.01 -4.42 -3.52
CA ARG A 515 25.78 -3.84 -4.86
C ARG A 515 24.52 -4.43 -5.45
N LEU A 516 23.52 -3.56 -5.64
CA LEU A 516 22.29 -3.89 -6.34
C LEU A 516 22.60 -4.10 -7.85
N PRO A 517 22.01 -5.12 -8.50
CA PRO A 517 22.08 -5.26 -9.96
C PRO A 517 21.48 -4.05 -10.71
N ASP A 518 21.70 -3.96 -12.01
CA ASP A 518 20.95 -2.97 -12.81
C ASP A 518 19.48 -3.39 -12.94
N PRO A 519 18.52 -2.46 -13.06
CA PRO A 519 17.09 -2.79 -13.10
C PRO A 519 16.68 -3.81 -14.17
N LYS A 520 17.34 -3.80 -15.34
CA LYS A 520 17.11 -4.78 -16.42
C LYS A 520 17.50 -6.22 -16.04
N ASP A 521 18.36 -6.36 -15.03
CA ASP A 521 18.89 -7.65 -14.53
C ASP A 521 18.21 -8.09 -13.23
N PHE A 522 17.17 -7.36 -12.79
CA PHE A 522 16.34 -7.75 -11.66
C PHE A 522 15.65 -9.08 -11.92
N GLN A 523 15.56 -9.89 -10.87
CA GLN A 523 14.97 -11.23 -10.94
C GLN A 523 13.47 -11.20 -10.66
N THR A 524 13.01 -10.21 -9.90
CA THR A 524 11.60 -9.94 -9.65
C THR A 524 10.84 -9.75 -10.97
N TYR A 525 9.68 -10.39 -11.10
CA TYR A 525 8.75 -10.11 -12.19
C TYR A 525 7.92 -8.86 -11.86
N VAL A 526 8.10 -7.82 -12.66
CA VAL A 526 7.45 -6.52 -12.50
C VAL A 526 6.45 -6.32 -13.65
N GLY A 527 5.20 -6.75 -13.42
CA GLY A 527 4.08 -6.49 -14.34
C GLY A 527 3.47 -5.12 -14.09
N LEU A 528 4.27 -4.07 -14.32
CA LEU A 528 3.81 -2.69 -14.52
C LEU A 528 3.37 -2.55 -15.98
N GLU A 529 2.08 -2.61 -16.19
CA GLU A 529 1.47 -2.76 -17.51
C GLU A 529 1.20 -1.39 -18.13
N GLU A 530 1.75 -1.20 -19.32
CA GLU A 530 1.64 0.00 -20.12
C GLU A 530 0.34 0.05 -20.93
N ASN A 531 -0.10 1.27 -21.23
CA ASN A 531 -1.31 1.54 -21.99
C ASN A 531 -1.06 2.61 -23.05
N PRO A 532 -0.48 2.22 -24.22
CA PRO A 532 -0.15 3.16 -25.27
C PRO A 532 -1.38 3.93 -25.79
N TYR A 533 -2.55 3.30 -25.84
CA TYR A 533 -3.77 3.95 -26.28
C TYR A 533 -4.23 5.05 -25.30
N GLY A 534 -4.06 4.81 -23.99
CA GLY A 534 -4.27 5.81 -22.94
C GLY A 534 -3.35 7.01 -23.08
N VAL A 535 -2.07 6.78 -23.41
CA VAL A 535 -1.11 7.85 -23.69
C VAL A 535 -1.55 8.68 -24.90
N ALA A 536 -1.84 8.06 -26.05
CA ALA A 536 -2.32 8.79 -27.23
C ALA A 536 -3.55 9.65 -26.93
N GLN A 537 -4.54 9.08 -26.22
CA GLN A 537 -5.78 9.76 -25.87
C GLN A 537 -5.55 10.91 -24.88
N GLN A 538 -4.70 10.73 -23.87
CA GLN A 538 -4.40 11.75 -22.85
C GLN A 538 -3.81 13.02 -23.45
N TYR A 539 -3.01 12.89 -24.51
CA TYR A 539 -2.35 14.02 -25.18
C TYR A 539 -3.07 14.46 -26.47
N GLY A 540 -4.17 13.79 -26.85
CA GLY A 540 -4.91 14.12 -28.07
C GLY A 540 -4.11 13.91 -29.35
N VAL A 541 -3.19 12.95 -29.38
CA VAL A 541 -2.32 12.66 -30.54
C VAL A 541 -2.77 11.39 -31.27
N ALA A 542 -2.45 11.29 -32.56
CA ALA A 542 -2.72 10.07 -33.32
C ALA A 542 -1.86 8.91 -32.80
N ALA A 543 -2.51 7.76 -32.53
CA ALA A 543 -1.79 6.54 -32.15
C ALA A 543 -0.74 6.18 -33.21
N TRP A 544 0.43 5.76 -32.73
CA TRP A 544 1.60 5.34 -33.53
C TRP A 544 2.26 6.44 -34.38
N SER A 545 1.87 7.71 -34.21
CA SER A 545 2.62 8.85 -34.75
C SER A 545 3.98 9.01 -34.05
N ASP A 546 4.90 9.77 -34.65
CA ASP A 546 6.21 10.04 -34.04
C ASP A 546 6.07 10.77 -32.69
N GLN A 547 5.11 11.69 -32.59
CA GLN A 547 4.79 12.36 -31.34
C GLN A 547 4.28 11.37 -30.28
N HIS A 548 3.47 10.39 -30.68
CA HIS A 548 3.03 9.35 -29.76
C HIS A 548 4.20 8.50 -29.26
N PHE A 549 5.11 8.07 -30.14
CA PHE A 549 6.31 7.32 -29.72
C PHE A 549 7.22 8.13 -28.79
N LYS A 550 7.35 9.44 -29.00
CA LYS A 550 8.08 10.33 -28.07
C LYS A 550 7.45 10.33 -26.68
N LEU A 551 6.12 10.31 -26.58
CA LEU A 551 5.41 10.25 -25.29
C LEU A 551 5.55 8.87 -24.61
N LEU A 552 5.48 7.79 -25.38
CA LEU A 552 5.67 6.42 -24.89
C LEU A 552 7.07 6.19 -24.32
N GLU A 553 8.09 6.87 -24.86
CA GLU A 553 9.46 6.82 -24.33
C GLU A 553 9.51 7.25 -22.86
N GLY A 554 8.72 8.24 -22.45
CA GLY A 554 8.58 8.64 -21.04
C GLY A 554 8.05 7.51 -20.15
N SER A 555 6.97 6.84 -20.58
CA SER A 555 6.40 5.70 -19.85
C SER A 555 7.39 4.55 -19.72
N LEU A 556 8.00 4.14 -20.83
CA LEU A 556 8.96 3.02 -20.85
C LEU A 556 10.23 3.34 -20.04
N HIS A 557 10.69 4.60 -20.03
CA HIS A 557 11.77 5.04 -19.16
C HIS A 557 11.41 4.87 -17.67
N GLN A 558 10.22 5.29 -17.25
CA GLN A 558 9.78 5.13 -15.86
C GLN A 558 9.57 3.67 -15.45
N ILE A 559 9.05 2.84 -16.36
CA ILE A 559 8.90 1.38 -16.17
C ILE A 559 10.28 0.71 -16.05
N ALA A 560 11.26 1.12 -16.87
CA ALA A 560 12.63 0.60 -16.82
C ALA A 560 13.30 0.86 -15.46
N ARG A 561 13.05 2.03 -14.84
CA ARG A 561 13.58 2.35 -13.51
C ARG A 561 13.13 1.36 -12.42
N ALA A 562 11.96 0.75 -12.60
CA ALA A 562 11.43 -0.28 -11.72
C ALA A 562 11.82 -1.72 -12.11
N GLY A 563 12.61 -1.91 -13.18
CA GLY A 563 12.95 -3.24 -13.70
C GLY A 563 11.78 -3.92 -14.43
N GLY A 564 10.80 -3.13 -14.92
CA GLY A 564 9.73 -3.65 -15.75
C GLY A 564 10.27 -4.28 -17.04
N THR A 565 9.82 -5.50 -17.33
CA THR A 565 10.23 -6.27 -18.53
C THR A 565 9.03 -6.96 -19.18
N TRP A 566 7.86 -6.35 -19.01
CA TRP A 566 6.55 -6.87 -19.40
C TRP A 566 5.95 -5.98 -20.47
N LEU A 567 5.35 -6.60 -21.49
CA LEU A 567 4.60 -5.90 -22.54
C LEU A 567 3.28 -6.60 -22.83
N ASN A 568 2.21 -5.82 -23.04
CA ASN A 568 0.91 -6.32 -23.49
C ASN A 568 0.63 -5.85 -24.92
N VAL A 569 0.32 -6.80 -25.81
CA VAL A 569 0.02 -6.52 -27.22
C VAL A 569 -1.39 -7.02 -27.55
N PRO A 570 -2.40 -6.12 -27.57
CA PRO A 570 -3.75 -6.48 -27.96
C PRO A 570 -3.85 -6.92 -29.44
N VAL A 571 -4.14 -8.21 -29.69
CA VAL A 571 -4.36 -8.74 -31.05
C VAL A 571 -5.84 -8.71 -31.40
N VAL A 572 -6.71 -9.19 -30.49
CA VAL A 572 -8.16 -8.98 -30.62
C VAL A 572 -8.53 -7.54 -30.24
N ARG A 573 -9.65 -7.09 -30.79
CA ARG A 573 -10.21 -5.75 -30.56
C ARG A 573 -11.01 -5.70 -29.26
N GLY A 574 -11.26 -4.50 -28.74
CA GLY A 574 -12.19 -4.29 -27.63
C GLY A 574 -11.67 -4.78 -26.27
N THR A 575 -10.36 -4.78 -26.09
CA THR A 575 -9.70 -5.28 -24.88
C THR A 575 -9.69 -4.22 -23.78
N GLU A 576 -9.40 -4.67 -22.56
CA GLU A 576 -9.13 -3.78 -21.43
C GLU A 576 -7.87 -2.93 -21.61
N PHE A 577 -7.02 -3.19 -22.61
CA PHE A 577 -5.85 -2.37 -22.93
C PHE A 577 -6.20 -1.13 -23.78
N GLY A 578 -7.48 -0.80 -23.95
CA GLY A 578 -7.91 0.45 -24.56
C GLY A 578 -7.86 0.50 -26.09
N ASN A 579 -7.48 -0.60 -26.76
CA ASN A 579 -7.20 -0.62 -28.19
C ASN A 579 -8.43 -0.39 -29.09
N ARG A 580 -9.65 -0.62 -28.59
CA ARG A 580 -10.92 -0.51 -29.34
C ARG A 580 -10.91 -1.29 -30.66
N ASP A 581 -10.53 -0.66 -31.76
CA ASP A 581 -10.55 -1.20 -33.13
C ASP A 581 -9.14 -1.28 -33.72
N ASP A 582 -8.14 -0.90 -32.94
CA ASP A 582 -6.75 -0.87 -33.36
C ASP A 582 -5.99 -2.12 -32.89
N SER A 583 -4.93 -2.47 -33.61
CA SER A 583 -3.96 -3.48 -33.19
C SER A 583 -2.59 -3.15 -33.78
N MET A 584 -1.53 -3.45 -33.04
CA MET A 584 -0.15 -3.33 -33.52
C MET A 584 0.18 -4.32 -34.66
N ILE A 585 -0.65 -5.36 -34.84
CA ILE A 585 -0.55 -6.33 -35.93
C ILE A 585 -1.70 -6.06 -36.90
N ARG A 586 -1.39 -5.63 -38.13
CA ARG A 586 -2.43 -5.43 -39.16
C ARG A 586 -2.61 -6.69 -39.99
N TRP A 587 -3.87 -7.02 -40.26
CA TRP A 587 -4.25 -8.23 -40.98
C TRP A 587 -4.73 -7.87 -42.38
N LEU A 588 -4.11 -8.48 -43.40
CA LEU A 588 -4.54 -8.40 -44.79
C LEU A 588 -5.06 -9.77 -45.23
N ARG A 589 -6.34 -9.87 -45.56
CA ARG A 589 -6.89 -11.05 -46.25
C ARG A 589 -6.58 -10.92 -47.74
N LYS A 590 -5.77 -11.82 -48.26
CA LYS A 590 -5.41 -11.89 -49.68
C LYS A 590 -6.58 -12.41 -50.52
N ARG A 591 -6.50 -12.20 -51.84
CA ARG A 591 -7.50 -12.69 -52.80
C ARG A 591 -7.72 -14.21 -52.78
N ASP A 592 -6.71 -14.99 -52.40
CA ASP A 592 -6.80 -16.45 -52.23
C ASP A 592 -7.42 -16.88 -50.88
N GLY A 593 -7.78 -15.91 -50.03
CA GLY A 593 -8.35 -16.13 -48.72
C GLY A 593 -7.34 -16.44 -47.61
N SER A 594 -6.03 -16.43 -47.89
CA SER A 594 -4.96 -16.49 -46.89
C SER A 594 -4.75 -15.13 -46.20
N PHE A 595 -4.02 -15.12 -45.09
CA PHE A 595 -3.69 -13.89 -44.36
C PHE A 595 -2.21 -13.51 -44.55
N ALA A 596 -1.96 -12.21 -44.70
CA ALA A 596 -0.66 -11.58 -44.51
C ALA A 596 -0.72 -10.62 -43.31
N TYR A 597 0.46 -10.35 -42.74
CA TYR A 597 0.61 -9.57 -41.51
C TYR A 597 1.58 -8.42 -41.73
N ASP A 598 1.22 -7.24 -41.23
CA ASP A 598 2.11 -6.10 -41.14
C ASP A 598 2.46 -5.85 -39.66
N PHE A 599 3.75 -6.01 -39.35
CA PHE A 599 4.32 -5.87 -38.01
C PHE A 599 5.01 -4.51 -37.80
N ARG A 600 4.95 -3.54 -38.72
CA ARG A 600 5.73 -2.29 -38.61
C ARG A 600 5.47 -1.50 -37.33
N VAL A 601 4.22 -1.44 -36.88
CA VAL A 601 3.87 -0.78 -35.60
C VAL A 601 4.42 -1.57 -34.42
N LEU A 602 4.22 -2.89 -34.42
CA LEU A 602 4.78 -3.81 -33.42
C LEU A 602 6.31 -3.66 -33.34
N ASP A 603 7.00 -3.57 -34.47
CA ASP A 603 8.46 -3.47 -34.54
C ASP A 603 8.96 -2.20 -33.88
N ARG A 604 8.40 -1.05 -34.24
CA ARG A 604 8.76 0.23 -33.60
C ARG A 604 8.50 0.20 -32.10
N TYR A 605 7.41 -0.43 -31.69
CA TYR A 605 7.07 -0.57 -30.27
C TYR A 605 8.06 -1.46 -29.52
N LEU A 606 8.38 -2.64 -30.05
CA LEU A 606 9.34 -3.56 -29.47
C LEU A 606 10.76 -2.99 -29.46
N GLU A 607 11.16 -2.25 -30.49
CA GLU A 607 12.46 -1.57 -30.55
C GLU A 607 12.58 -0.51 -29.46
N LEU A 608 11.53 0.30 -29.27
CA LEU A 608 11.49 1.28 -28.18
C LEU A 608 11.51 0.60 -26.81
N ALA A 609 10.74 -0.48 -26.63
CA ALA A 609 10.75 -1.25 -25.39
C ALA A 609 12.13 -1.86 -25.12
N VAL A 610 12.80 -2.45 -26.12
CA VAL A 610 14.14 -3.04 -25.97
C VAL A 610 15.18 -1.98 -25.62
N LYS A 611 15.08 -0.77 -26.19
CA LYS A 611 15.95 0.36 -25.87
C LYS A 611 15.93 0.72 -24.38
N HIS A 612 14.77 0.66 -23.73
CA HIS A 612 14.59 1.09 -22.34
C HIS A 612 14.62 -0.06 -21.33
N LEU A 613 13.90 -1.15 -21.62
CA LEU A 613 13.69 -2.27 -20.71
C LEU A 613 14.81 -3.33 -20.81
N GLY A 614 15.66 -3.26 -21.84
CA GLY A 614 16.45 -4.41 -22.29
C GLY A 614 15.55 -5.45 -22.96
N LYS A 615 16.01 -6.71 -23.10
CA LYS A 615 15.17 -7.77 -23.67
C LYS A 615 13.99 -8.06 -22.72
N PRO A 616 12.73 -7.83 -23.14
CA PRO A 616 11.58 -8.16 -22.31
C PRO A 616 11.60 -9.63 -21.92
N ARG A 617 11.11 -9.93 -20.71
CA ARG A 617 10.91 -11.30 -20.23
C ARG A 617 9.54 -11.83 -20.63
N MET A 618 8.58 -10.93 -20.83
CA MET A 618 7.20 -11.25 -21.20
C MET A 618 6.70 -10.30 -22.29
N ILE A 619 6.18 -10.87 -23.36
CA ILE A 619 5.38 -10.19 -24.39
C ILE A 619 4.09 -10.99 -24.52
N ASN A 620 3.03 -10.46 -23.91
CA ASN A 620 1.73 -11.08 -23.85
C ASN A 620 0.89 -10.68 -25.07
N PHE A 621 0.73 -11.61 -26.03
CA PHE A 621 -0.17 -11.44 -27.16
C PHE A 621 -1.58 -11.86 -26.77
N VAL A 622 -2.45 -10.86 -26.74
CA VAL A 622 -3.84 -10.97 -26.32
C VAL A 622 -4.68 -11.52 -27.46
N VAL A 623 -5.06 -12.78 -27.39
CA VAL A 623 -5.76 -13.48 -28.48
C VAL A 623 -7.21 -13.83 -28.15
N MET A 624 -7.64 -13.57 -26.91
CA MET A 624 -9.04 -13.68 -26.49
C MET A 624 -9.36 -12.64 -25.40
N PRO A 625 -10.63 -12.23 -25.25
CA PRO A 625 -11.07 -11.45 -24.10
C PRO A 625 -11.05 -12.31 -22.82
N GLY A 626 -11.14 -11.63 -21.67
CA GLY A 626 -10.81 -12.24 -20.39
C GLY A 626 -11.81 -13.25 -19.83
N LEU A 627 -13.12 -13.17 -20.11
CA LEU A 627 -14.13 -13.92 -19.34
C LEU A 627 -15.15 -14.67 -20.21
N ASP A 628 -15.49 -15.90 -19.81
CA ASP A 628 -16.71 -16.64 -20.21
C ASP A 628 -17.83 -16.47 -19.17
N GLY A 629 -19.07 -16.22 -19.61
CA GLY A 629 -20.23 -16.16 -18.72
C GLY A 629 -21.55 -15.86 -19.45
N PRO A 630 -22.72 -16.18 -18.85
CA PRO A 630 -24.04 -16.07 -19.50
C PRO A 630 -24.43 -14.65 -19.93
N ASN A 631 -23.72 -13.63 -19.44
CA ASN A 631 -23.93 -12.22 -19.78
C ASN A 631 -22.83 -11.63 -20.68
N PHE A 632 -21.80 -12.41 -21.11
CA PHE A 632 -20.53 -11.89 -21.66
C PHE A 632 -20.06 -12.58 -22.95
N GLN A 633 -20.97 -13.23 -23.67
CA GLN A 633 -20.69 -14.16 -24.79
C GLN A 633 -20.28 -13.52 -26.14
N ALA A 634 -19.64 -12.34 -26.15
CA ALA A 634 -19.16 -11.76 -27.41
C ALA A 634 -17.89 -12.48 -27.87
N ALA A 635 -17.89 -13.01 -29.10
CA ALA A 635 -16.69 -13.54 -29.74
C ALA A 635 -15.56 -12.50 -29.75
N GLY A 636 -14.32 -12.93 -29.55
CA GLY A 636 -13.18 -12.06 -29.78
C GLY A 636 -13.00 -11.83 -31.27
N GLU A 637 -12.88 -10.57 -31.69
CA GLU A 637 -12.78 -10.18 -33.10
C GLU A 637 -11.41 -9.58 -33.41
N ILE A 638 -10.95 -9.77 -34.64
CA ILE A 638 -9.78 -9.08 -35.22
C ILE A 638 -10.24 -8.12 -36.31
N MET A 639 -9.50 -7.03 -36.54
CA MET A 639 -9.77 -6.14 -37.67
C MET A 639 -8.96 -6.59 -38.88
N VAL A 640 -9.65 -6.88 -39.99
CA VAL A 640 -9.06 -7.41 -41.23
C VAL A 640 -9.35 -6.45 -42.38
N THR A 641 -8.30 -6.06 -43.09
CA THR A 641 -8.41 -5.39 -44.40
C THR A 641 -8.48 -6.46 -45.48
N ASP A 642 -9.50 -6.38 -46.34
CA ASP A 642 -9.65 -7.28 -47.49
C ASP A 642 -8.94 -6.70 -48.72
N GLU A 643 -8.02 -7.45 -49.32
CA GLU A 643 -7.20 -7.00 -50.45
C GLU A 643 -8.03 -6.71 -51.71
N ALA A 644 -9.14 -7.42 -51.92
CA ALA A 644 -9.97 -7.23 -53.10
C ALA A 644 -10.80 -5.93 -53.03
N THR A 645 -11.25 -5.57 -51.82
CA THR A 645 -12.17 -4.44 -51.62
C THR A 645 -11.52 -3.22 -50.97
N GLY A 646 -10.34 -3.36 -50.37
CA GLY A 646 -9.68 -2.34 -49.54
C GLY A 646 -10.42 -2.02 -48.23
N LYS A 647 -11.52 -2.72 -47.92
CA LYS A 647 -12.34 -2.44 -46.75
C LYS A 647 -11.79 -3.15 -45.52
N THR A 648 -11.79 -2.44 -44.40
CA THR A 648 -11.41 -3.00 -43.09
C THR A 648 -12.66 -3.26 -42.25
N ALA A 649 -12.79 -4.48 -41.73
CA ALA A 649 -13.97 -4.91 -40.96
C ALA A 649 -13.59 -5.89 -39.83
N PRO A 650 -14.39 -5.96 -38.75
CA PRO A 650 -14.23 -6.98 -37.73
C PRO A 650 -14.53 -8.38 -38.28
N VAL A 651 -13.73 -9.36 -37.86
CA VAL A 651 -13.91 -10.79 -38.15
C VAL A 651 -13.87 -11.56 -36.83
N PRO A 652 -14.89 -12.37 -36.49
CA PRO A 652 -14.86 -13.27 -35.34
C PRO A 652 -13.68 -14.24 -35.44
N ALA A 653 -12.86 -14.28 -34.39
CA ALA A 653 -11.63 -15.07 -34.35
C ALA A 653 -11.59 -16.09 -33.21
N CYS A 654 -12.29 -15.85 -32.10
CA CYS A 654 -12.39 -16.81 -30.99
C CYS A 654 -13.76 -16.76 -30.29
N GLY A 655 -14.09 -17.81 -29.56
CA GLY A 655 -15.34 -17.97 -28.80
C GLY A 655 -16.27 -19.05 -29.38
N PRO A 656 -17.40 -19.34 -28.70
CA PRO A 656 -18.28 -20.48 -29.00
C PRO A 656 -18.95 -20.43 -30.38
N GLY A 657 -18.97 -19.27 -31.05
CA GLY A 657 -19.52 -19.10 -32.41
C GLY A 657 -18.53 -19.30 -33.56
N VAL A 658 -17.25 -19.57 -33.28
CA VAL A 658 -16.22 -19.75 -34.31
C VAL A 658 -15.87 -21.24 -34.39
N SER A 659 -15.92 -21.84 -35.58
CA SER A 659 -15.62 -23.26 -35.76
C SER A 659 -14.12 -23.54 -35.59
N LEU A 660 -13.75 -24.75 -35.17
CA LEU A 660 -12.33 -25.15 -35.07
C LEU A 660 -11.58 -25.02 -36.40
N ALA A 661 -12.25 -25.28 -37.53
CA ALA A 661 -11.64 -25.11 -38.86
C ALA A 661 -11.30 -23.64 -39.15
N GLU A 662 -12.18 -22.73 -38.78
CA GLU A 662 -11.95 -21.29 -38.94
C GLU A 662 -10.88 -20.79 -37.96
N LYS A 663 -10.89 -21.25 -36.69
CA LYS A 663 -9.81 -20.98 -35.73
C LYS A 663 -8.45 -21.41 -36.27
N LYS A 664 -8.36 -22.61 -36.85
CA LYS A 664 -7.12 -23.10 -37.49
C LYS A 664 -6.66 -22.20 -38.62
N ARG A 665 -7.57 -21.80 -39.50
CA ARG A 665 -7.30 -20.91 -40.64
C ARG A 665 -6.80 -19.53 -40.21
N ILE A 666 -7.36 -18.97 -39.14
CA ILE A 666 -7.02 -17.64 -38.64
C ILE A 666 -5.71 -17.67 -37.84
N TRP A 667 -5.60 -18.58 -36.87
CA TRP A 667 -4.59 -18.47 -35.82
C TRP A 667 -3.27 -19.19 -36.12
N LEU A 668 -3.29 -20.35 -36.77
CA LEU A 668 -2.04 -21.10 -37.00
C LEU A 668 -1.04 -20.36 -37.90
N PRO A 669 -1.47 -19.69 -39.00
CA PRO A 669 -0.56 -18.89 -39.81
C PRO A 669 0.02 -17.71 -39.04
N LEU A 670 -0.79 -17.00 -38.24
CA LEU A 670 -0.31 -15.90 -37.40
C LEU A 670 0.71 -16.40 -36.39
N ALA A 671 0.36 -17.46 -35.64
CA ALA A 671 1.22 -18.02 -34.61
C ALA A 671 2.62 -18.35 -35.16
N THR A 672 2.66 -19.00 -36.33
CA THR A 672 3.89 -19.37 -37.02
C THR A 672 4.68 -18.14 -37.49
N ALA A 673 4.00 -17.19 -38.14
CA ALA A 673 4.63 -15.99 -38.66
C ALA A 673 5.18 -15.09 -37.54
N LEU A 674 4.39 -14.88 -36.49
CA LEU A 674 4.74 -14.06 -35.34
C LEU A 674 5.90 -14.67 -34.53
N HIS A 675 5.87 -15.97 -34.25
CA HIS A 675 6.98 -16.63 -33.57
C HIS A 675 8.29 -16.52 -34.37
N ARG A 676 8.26 -16.78 -35.68
CA ARG A 676 9.43 -16.60 -36.56
C ARG A 676 9.92 -15.15 -36.58
N HIS A 677 8.99 -14.19 -36.61
CA HIS A 677 9.29 -12.77 -36.59
C HIS A 677 10.00 -12.35 -35.30
N LEU A 678 9.50 -12.80 -34.14
CA LEU A 678 10.15 -12.56 -32.85
C LEU A 678 11.48 -13.30 -32.71
N GLN A 679 11.60 -14.50 -33.27
CA GLN A 679 12.86 -15.25 -33.29
C GLN A 679 13.95 -14.51 -34.05
N ALA A 680 13.61 -13.89 -35.20
CA ALA A 680 14.55 -13.05 -35.95
C ALA A 680 15.04 -11.83 -35.16
N LYS A 681 14.25 -11.38 -34.18
CA LYS A 681 14.62 -10.30 -33.23
C LYS A 681 15.20 -10.82 -31.91
N GLY A 682 15.28 -12.13 -31.71
CA GLY A 682 15.74 -12.75 -30.46
C GLY A 682 14.81 -12.53 -29.26
N LEU A 683 13.51 -12.40 -29.53
CA LEU A 683 12.42 -12.15 -28.56
C LEU A 683 11.42 -13.32 -28.45
N ASP A 684 11.62 -14.41 -29.19
CA ASP A 684 10.76 -15.60 -29.22
C ASP A 684 10.52 -16.18 -27.82
N LYS A 685 11.55 -16.21 -26.97
CA LYS A 685 11.46 -16.72 -25.60
C LYS A 685 10.58 -15.89 -24.67
N ALA A 686 10.30 -14.64 -25.02
CA ALA A 686 9.42 -13.76 -24.25
C ALA A 686 7.96 -13.89 -24.70
N MET A 687 7.69 -14.52 -25.85
CA MET A 687 6.35 -14.63 -26.42
C MET A 687 5.43 -15.50 -25.55
N HIS A 688 4.26 -14.96 -25.23
CA HIS A 688 3.20 -15.67 -24.52
C HIS A 688 1.83 -15.37 -25.16
N TRP A 689 0.89 -16.31 -25.03
CA TRP A 689 -0.53 -16.09 -25.31
C TRP A 689 -1.28 -15.65 -24.05
N GLY A 690 -2.28 -14.77 -24.13
CA GLY A 690 -3.12 -14.38 -22.98
C GLY A 690 -4.46 -13.75 -23.38
N TYR A 691 -5.35 -13.31 -22.48
CA TYR A 691 -5.37 -13.33 -21.00
C TYR A 691 -6.72 -13.90 -20.49
N PRO A 692 -6.95 -15.22 -20.52
CA PRO A 692 -8.00 -15.81 -19.70
C PRO A 692 -7.98 -15.22 -18.27
N LEU A 693 -9.08 -14.66 -17.80
CA LEU A 693 -9.29 -14.01 -16.50
C LEU A 693 -10.43 -14.74 -15.82
N ASP A 694 -10.15 -15.40 -14.70
CA ASP A 694 -11.08 -16.29 -13.97
C ASP A 694 -11.59 -17.53 -14.74
N SER A 695 -11.84 -17.42 -16.05
CA SER A 695 -12.26 -18.50 -16.94
C SER A 695 -11.67 -18.36 -18.35
N GLU A 696 -11.85 -19.39 -19.18
CA GLU A 696 -11.43 -19.41 -20.58
C GLU A 696 -12.65 -19.16 -21.47
N LEU A 697 -12.68 -18.06 -22.24
CA LEU A 697 -13.74 -17.86 -23.25
C LEU A 697 -13.72 -18.97 -24.31
N ASP A 698 -12.52 -19.39 -24.73
CA ASP A 698 -12.34 -20.34 -25.82
C ASP A 698 -11.27 -21.38 -25.48
N HIS A 699 -11.70 -22.44 -24.78
CA HIS A 699 -10.83 -23.55 -24.41
C HIS A 699 -10.18 -24.24 -25.62
N GLU A 700 -10.91 -24.42 -26.72
CA GLU A 700 -10.35 -25.05 -27.93
C GLU A 700 -9.20 -24.24 -28.51
N LEU A 701 -9.25 -22.90 -28.42
CA LEU A 701 -8.13 -22.06 -28.86
C LEU A 701 -6.89 -22.22 -27.98
N VAL A 702 -7.06 -22.41 -26.67
CA VAL A 702 -5.96 -22.71 -25.74
C VAL A 702 -5.22 -23.96 -26.16
N VAL A 703 -5.96 -25.05 -26.39
CA VAL A 703 -5.41 -26.33 -26.85
C VAL A 703 -4.78 -26.19 -28.24
N LEU A 704 -5.47 -25.56 -29.18
CA LEU A 704 -5.01 -25.40 -30.56
C LEU A 704 -3.66 -24.70 -30.65
N LEU A 705 -3.50 -23.56 -29.98
CA LEU A 705 -2.24 -22.80 -29.99
C LEU A 705 -1.15 -23.48 -29.16
N GLY A 706 -1.53 -24.11 -28.04
CA GLY A 706 -0.62 -24.85 -27.17
C GLY A 706 -0.01 -26.09 -27.85
N ASP A 707 -0.78 -26.79 -28.69
CA ASP A 707 -0.29 -27.93 -29.46
C ASP A 707 0.53 -27.50 -30.68
N HIS A 708 0.15 -26.40 -31.34
CA HIS A 708 0.85 -25.91 -32.54
C HIS A 708 2.22 -25.30 -32.21
N LEU A 709 2.33 -24.55 -31.11
CA LEU A 709 3.57 -23.94 -30.63
C LEU A 709 3.77 -24.20 -29.13
N PRO A 710 4.19 -25.40 -28.72
CA PRO A 710 4.34 -25.76 -27.30
C PRO A 710 5.43 -24.97 -26.57
N ALA A 711 6.37 -24.36 -27.32
CA ALA A 711 7.38 -23.45 -26.78
C ALA A 711 6.78 -22.11 -26.31
N VAL A 712 5.63 -21.70 -26.86
CA VAL A 712 4.92 -20.48 -26.50
C VAL A 712 3.84 -20.83 -25.47
N ARG A 713 4.06 -20.43 -24.22
CA ARG A 713 3.15 -20.75 -23.11
C ARG A 713 2.07 -19.70 -22.96
N TRP A 714 0.98 -20.09 -22.31
CA TRP A 714 -0.10 -19.19 -21.91
C TRP A 714 0.21 -18.47 -20.61
N LEU A 715 -0.32 -17.25 -20.53
CA LEU A 715 -0.47 -16.46 -19.36
C LEU A 715 -1.95 -16.46 -18.95
N GLY A 716 -2.22 -16.67 -17.66
CA GLY A 716 -3.57 -16.61 -17.12
C GLY A 716 -3.66 -15.79 -15.83
N GLY A 717 -4.81 -15.18 -15.61
CA GLY A 717 -5.15 -14.44 -14.39
C GLY A 717 -6.32 -15.07 -13.61
N PRO A 718 -6.24 -16.30 -13.07
CA PRO A 718 -7.41 -16.89 -12.45
C PRO A 718 -7.62 -16.35 -11.03
N HIS A 719 -8.88 -16.25 -10.60
CA HIS A 719 -9.21 -15.83 -9.24
C HIS A 719 -8.45 -16.65 -8.18
N GLN A 720 -8.35 -17.96 -8.42
CA GLN A 720 -7.65 -18.97 -7.62
C GLN A 720 -7.02 -20.01 -8.54
N LEU A 721 -6.00 -20.72 -8.05
CA LEU A 721 -5.41 -21.83 -8.80
C LEU A 721 -6.43 -22.96 -9.05
N GLY A 722 -6.27 -23.64 -10.19
CA GLY A 722 -7.11 -24.77 -10.59
C GLY A 722 -8.34 -24.42 -11.44
N GLY A 723 -8.48 -23.16 -11.87
CA GLY A 723 -9.59 -22.71 -12.72
C GLY A 723 -9.48 -23.07 -14.21
N TYR A 724 -8.29 -23.43 -14.69
CA TYR A 724 -8.04 -23.72 -16.11
C TYR A 724 -8.07 -25.21 -16.41
N ARG A 725 -8.64 -25.57 -17.55
CA ARG A 725 -8.94 -26.97 -17.91
C ARG A 725 -7.68 -27.73 -18.31
N GLU A 726 -6.72 -27.05 -18.92
CA GLU A 726 -5.43 -27.63 -19.36
C GLU A 726 -4.23 -26.84 -18.79
N PRO A 727 -3.95 -26.95 -17.48
CA PRO A 727 -2.89 -26.16 -16.81
C PRO A 727 -1.50 -26.31 -17.44
N LYS A 728 -1.24 -27.43 -18.13
CA LYS A 728 0.04 -27.74 -18.78
C LYS A 728 0.44 -26.72 -19.85
N TYR A 729 -0.50 -25.98 -20.43
CA TYR A 729 -0.21 -24.94 -21.42
C TYR A 729 0.18 -23.60 -20.81
N TYR A 730 -0.07 -23.39 -19.53
CA TYR A 730 0.21 -22.13 -18.83
C TYR A 730 1.63 -22.13 -18.25
N GLY A 731 2.44 -21.14 -18.59
CA GLY A 731 3.78 -20.94 -18.03
C GLY A 731 3.80 -19.93 -16.89
N VAL A 732 2.80 -19.06 -16.85
CA VAL A 732 2.73 -17.90 -15.95
C VAL A 732 1.30 -17.74 -15.46
N LEU A 733 1.13 -17.60 -14.16
CA LEU A 733 -0.17 -17.34 -13.54
C LEU A 733 -0.08 -16.13 -12.61
N GLY A 734 -0.98 -15.17 -12.79
CA GLY A 734 -1.26 -14.15 -11.77
C GLY A 734 -2.51 -14.53 -10.99
N THR A 735 -2.46 -14.58 -9.66
CA THR A 735 -3.66 -14.94 -8.87
C THR A 735 -4.02 -13.87 -7.85
N VAL A 736 -5.32 -13.73 -7.62
CA VAL A 736 -5.84 -12.96 -6.48
C VAL A 736 -5.68 -13.78 -5.19
N ARG A 737 -6.24 -15.00 -5.15
CA ARG A 737 -6.29 -15.85 -3.95
C ARG A 737 -5.45 -17.12 -4.10
N TYR A 738 -4.94 -17.61 -2.98
CA TYR A 738 -4.18 -18.86 -2.88
C TYR A 738 -4.56 -19.65 -1.62
N PHE A 739 -4.72 -20.96 -1.77
CA PHE A 739 -4.92 -21.94 -0.70
C PHE A 739 -4.07 -23.19 -1.00
N ASP A 740 -2.83 -23.23 -0.48
CA ASP A 740 -1.89 -24.37 -0.29
C ASP A 740 -1.91 -25.63 -1.19
N ASN A 741 -2.25 -25.53 -2.48
CA ASN A 741 -2.42 -26.71 -3.34
C ASN A 741 -1.51 -26.78 -4.60
N PHE A 742 -0.42 -26.01 -4.68
CA PHE A 742 0.49 -26.04 -5.84
C PHE A 742 1.71 -26.97 -5.66
N ALA A 743 2.00 -27.80 -6.68
CA ALA A 743 3.12 -28.75 -6.65
C ALA A 743 4.48 -28.02 -6.71
N GLY A 744 5.37 -28.30 -5.77
CA GLY A 744 6.71 -27.69 -5.71
C GLY A 744 6.74 -26.25 -5.19
N PHE A 745 5.59 -25.67 -4.81
CA PHE A 745 5.50 -24.35 -4.21
C PHE A 745 6.24 -24.27 -2.87
N ARG A 746 7.01 -23.20 -2.71
CA ARG A 746 7.68 -22.87 -1.45
C ARG A 746 7.41 -21.41 -1.12
N MET A 747 6.76 -21.21 0.04
CA MET A 747 6.45 -19.88 0.58
C MET A 747 7.69 -18.98 0.69
N SER A 748 8.89 -19.54 0.81
CA SER A 748 10.14 -18.77 0.95
C SER A 748 10.96 -18.62 -0.34
N MET A 749 10.52 -19.13 -1.51
CA MET A 749 11.35 -19.11 -2.73
C MET A 749 10.50 -19.08 -4.01
N GLY A 750 9.63 -18.08 -4.15
CA GLY A 750 8.77 -17.96 -5.33
C GLY A 750 9.53 -17.86 -6.66
N TRP A 751 10.75 -17.30 -6.64
CA TRP A 751 11.66 -17.24 -7.79
C TRP A 751 12.16 -18.62 -8.28
N LYS A 752 11.99 -19.69 -7.48
CA LYS A 752 12.37 -21.07 -7.82
C LYS A 752 11.16 -21.92 -8.27
N ALA A 753 9.95 -21.36 -8.27
CA ALA A 753 8.76 -22.10 -8.66
C ALA A 753 8.89 -22.59 -10.13
N PRO A 754 8.55 -23.86 -10.43
CA PRO A 754 8.67 -24.40 -11.78
C PRO A 754 7.70 -23.74 -12.77
N GLN A 755 6.60 -23.17 -12.26
CA GLN A 755 5.69 -22.29 -12.98
C GLN A 755 5.75 -20.92 -12.32
N THR A 756 5.89 -19.85 -13.11
CA THR A 756 5.96 -18.49 -12.57
C THR A 756 4.60 -18.11 -12.00
N HIS A 757 4.58 -17.77 -10.71
CA HIS A 757 3.38 -17.37 -9.99
C HIS A 757 3.51 -15.94 -9.48
N LEU A 758 2.56 -15.08 -9.82
CA LEU A 758 2.57 -13.65 -9.55
C LEU A 758 1.38 -13.25 -8.69
N THR A 759 1.58 -12.20 -7.89
CA THR A 759 0.50 -11.54 -7.15
C THR A 759 -0.31 -10.67 -8.09
N ILE A 760 -1.64 -10.83 -8.09
CA ILE A 760 -2.56 -9.79 -8.56
C ILE A 760 -3.03 -9.03 -7.31
N PRO A 761 -2.66 -7.76 -7.11
CA PRO A 761 -2.97 -7.02 -5.89
C PRO A 761 -4.39 -6.46 -5.89
N ARG A 762 -5.37 -7.27 -6.33
CA ARG A 762 -6.79 -6.92 -6.36
C ARG A 762 -7.42 -7.13 -4.99
N ILE A 763 -8.55 -6.48 -4.73
CA ILE A 763 -9.39 -6.80 -3.58
C ILE A 763 -9.57 -8.33 -3.42
N ASP A 764 -9.54 -8.79 -2.18
CA ASP A 764 -9.41 -10.19 -1.77
C ASP A 764 -8.08 -10.88 -2.07
N SER A 765 -7.02 -10.13 -2.38
CA SER A 765 -5.70 -10.71 -2.55
C SER A 765 -5.30 -11.53 -1.31
N SER A 766 -4.72 -12.69 -1.53
CA SER A 766 -4.11 -13.49 -0.47
C SER A 766 -2.75 -12.95 -0.03
N VAL A 767 -2.18 -12.01 -0.80
CA VAL A 767 -0.87 -11.38 -0.54
C VAL A 767 -1.05 -9.95 -0.05
N GLN A 768 -1.63 -9.08 -0.86
CA GLN A 768 -1.91 -7.70 -0.48
C GLN A 768 -2.84 -7.09 -1.54
N SER A 769 -3.91 -6.44 -1.10
CA SER A 769 -4.75 -5.63 -1.98
C SER A 769 -4.19 -4.22 -2.12
N LEU A 770 -4.27 -3.67 -3.32
CA LEU A 770 -3.96 -2.28 -3.64
C LEU A 770 -5.10 -1.69 -4.47
N ILE A 771 -5.27 -0.39 -4.33
CA ILE A 771 -6.03 0.42 -5.30
C ILE A 771 -5.18 1.62 -5.70
N THR A 772 -5.59 2.33 -6.75
CA THR A 772 -4.88 3.52 -7.23
C THR A 772 -4.63 4.54 -6.11
N ALA A 773 -5.60 4.78 -5.23
CA ALA A 773 -5.48 5.74 -4.14
C ALA A 773 -4.61 5.28 -2.96
N SER A 774 -4.15 4.02 -2.91
CA SER A 774 -3.33 3.48 -1.81
C SER A 774 -2.10 4.36 -1.52
N HIS A 775 -1.68 4.41 -0.26
CA HIS A 775 -0.52 5.19 0.16
C HIS A 775 0.79 4.54 -0.32
N PRO A 776 1.86 5.33 -0.57
CA PRO A 776 3.14 4.82 -1.09
C PRO A 776 3.72 3.62 -0.32
N PHE A 777 3.57 3.56 1.01
CA PHE A 777 4.12 2.44 1.79
C PHE A 777 3.53 1.08 1.38
N ALA A 778 2.25 1.05 0.97
CA ALA A 778 1.61 -0.17 0.46
C ALA A 778 2.30 -0.69 -0.81
N PHE A 779 2.76 0.20 -1.68
CA PHE A 779 3.49 -0.17 -2.90
C PHE A 779 4.88 -0.72 -2.60
N ARG A 780 5.55 -0.19 -1.56
CA ARG A 780 6.84 -0.70 -1.09
C ARG A 780 6.73 -2.13 -0.54
N THR A 781 5.72 -2.42 0.28
CA THR A 781 5.59 -3.73 0.95
C THR A 781 5.09 -4.84 0.01
N LEU A 782 4.35 -4.50 -1.04
CA LEU A 782 3.74 -5.44 -1.99
C LEU A 782 4.72 -6.51 -2.48
N VAL A 783 5.92 -6.10 -2.88
CA VAL A 783 6.88 -7.00 -3.55
C VAL A 783 7.50 -7.95 -2.53
N ASN A 784 7.90 -7.45 -1.37
CA ASN A 784 8.39 -8.27 -0.27
C ASN A 784 7.33 -9.27 0.20
N HIS A 785 6.06 -8.86 0.34
CA HIS A 785 4.94 -9.76 0.67
C HIS A 785 4.74 -10.82 -0.40
N SER A 786 4.83 -10.45 -1.67
CA SER A 786 4.72 -11.39 -2.79
C SER A 786 5.80 -12.46 -2.69
N LEU A 787 7.06 -12.07 -2.56
CA LEU A 787 8.17 -13.03 -2.45
C LEU A 787 8.09 -13.89 -1.17
N ALA A 788 7.75 -13.28 -0.03
CA ALA A 788 7.66 -13.96 1.27
C ALA A 788 6.51 -14.94 1.36
N LEU A 789 5.56 -14.84 0.43
CA LEU A 789 4.48 -15.77 0.25
C LEU A 789 4.70 -16.60 -1.02
N GLY A 790 5.92 -16.73 -1.53
CA GLY A 790 6.25 -17.69 -2.60
C GLY A 790 5.83 -17.26 -4.01
N ARG A 791 5.55 -15.98 -4.25
CA ARG A 791 5.38 -15.43 -5.61
C ARG A 791 6.71 -14.94 -6.14
N ALA A 792 6.85 -14.85 -7.45
CA ALA A 792 8.06 -14.33 -8.10
C ALA A 792 8.01 -12.81 -8.37
N GLY A 793 6.91 -12.16 -8.00
CA GLY A 793 6.65 -10.75 -8.27
C GLY A 793 5.15 -10.46 -8.33
N PHE A 794 4.75 -9.48 -9.13
CA PHE A 794 3.37 -9.05 -9.29
C PHE A 794 3.03 -8.72 -10.75
N THR A 795 1.73 -8.63 -11.06
CA THR A 795 1.19 -8.21 -12.36
C THR A 795 -0.13 -7.48 -12.15
N ARG A 796 -0.75 -6.95 -13.23
CA ARG A 796 -2.03 -6.23 -13.22
C ARG A 796 -1.97 -4.89 -12.50
N VAL A 797 -0.82 -4.23 -12.51
CA VAL A 797 -0.65 -2.87 -12.00
C VAL A 797 -0.40 -1.98 -13.20
N GLY A 798 -1.34 -1.11 -13.55
CA GLY A 798 -1.17 -0.17 -14.65
C GLY A 798 -0.13 0.89 -14.33
N ALA A 799 0.75 1.18 -15.30
CA ALA A 799 1.70 2.28 -15.20
C ALA A 799 1.03 3.61 -15.59
N ASP A 800 0.41 3.65 -16.76
CA ASP A 800 -0.05 4.87 -17.46
C ASP A 800 -1.44 4.69 -18.11
N ALA A 801 -2.36 3.94 -17.48
CA ALA A 801 -3.73 3.76 -17.99
C ALA A 801 -4.60 5.02 -17.77
N TRP A 802 -4.27 6.09 -18.48
CA TRP A 802 -4.92 7.39 -18.41
C TRP A 802 -6.16 7.49 -19.32
N ALA A 803 -6.81 8.67 -19.30
CA ALA A 803 -7.90 9.08 -20.18
C ALA A 803 -9.11 8.13 -20.27
N SER A 804 -9.35 7.31 -19.22
CA SER A 804 -10.36 6.25 -19.16
C SER A 804 -10.31 5.22 -20.30
N SER A 805 -9.21 5.19 -21.06
CA SER A 805 -8.98 4.30 -22.21
C SER A 805 -9.27 2.83 -21.88
N HIS A 806 -8.84 2.40 -20.69
CA HIS A 806 -9.09 1.06 -20.14
C HIS A 806 -10.58 0.68 -20.17
N TYR A 807 -11.46 1.58 -19.73
CA TYR A 807 -12.91 1.36 -19.68
C TYR A 807 -13.59 1.62 -21.02
N ALA A 808 -13.19 2.69 -21.71
CA ALA A 808 -13.80 3.08 -22.96
C ALA A 808 -13.41 2.15 -24.13
N GLY A 809 -12.41 1.30 -23.94
CA GLY A 809 -11.96 0.31 -24.90
C GLY A 809 -12.59 -1.07 -24.74
N MET A 810 -13.16 -1.39 -23.59
CA MET A 810 -13.59 -2.75 -23.28
C MET A 810 -15.01 -3.07 -23.73
N ARG A 811 -15.22 -4.32 -24.14
CA ARG A 811 -16.54 -4.91 -24.40
C ARG A 811 -17.05 -5.81 -23.27
N ILE A 812 -16.25 -5.99 -22.21
CA ILE A 812 -16.64 -6.69 -20.97
C ILE A 812 -17.12 -5.68 -19.91
N PRO A 813 -17.89 -6.09 -18.90
CA PRO A 813 -18.36 -5.15 -17.87
C PRO A 813 -17.23 -4.53 -17.06
N THR A 814 -17.38 -3.24 -16.77
CA THR A 814 -16.40 -2.42 -16.06
C THR A 814 -16.17 -2.82 -14.59
N TRP A 815 -17.01 -3.65 -13.97
CA TRP A 815 -16.82 -4.13 -12.58
C TRP A 815 -15.94 -5.39 -12.49
N ILE A 816 -15.68 -6.06 -13.62
CA ILE A 816 -14.89 -7.31 -13.72
C ILE A 816 -13.39 -7.02 -13.90
N VAL A 817 -13.03 -5.75 -14.13
CA VAL A 817 -11.67 -5.27 -14.43
C VAL A 817 -10.57 -6.00 -13.67
N GLY A 818 -9.64 -6.61 -14.40
CA GLY A 818 -8.55 -7.35 -13.79
C GLY A 818 -7.38 -6.47 -13.32
N MET A 819 -7.34 -5.16 -13.66
CA MET A 819 -6.30 -4.22 -13.21
C MET A 819 -6.74 -3.47 -11.94
N PRO A 820 -6.31 -3.87 -10.74
CA PRO A 820 -6.65 -3.18 -9.48
C PRO A 820 -6.04 -1.79 -9.30
N VAL A 821 -4.91 -1.53 -9.95
CA VAL A 821 -4.25 -0.22 -9.95
C VAL A 821 -4.22 0.25 -11.40
N LEU A 822 -4.79 1.42 -11.68
CA LEU A 822 -4.87 1.95 -13.05
C LEU A 822 -3.58 2.66 -13.46
N PHE A 823 -2.93 3.34 -12.53
CA PHE A 823 -1.70 4.07 -12.81
C PHE A 823 -0.81 4.18 -11.58
N THR A 824 0.50 4.16 -11.83
CA THR A 824 1.55 4.62 -10.91
C THR A 824 2.27 5.85 -11.44
N LEU A 825 2.07 6.22 -12.71
CA LEU A 825 2.69 7.36 -13.38
C LEU A 825 1.67 8.47 -13.64
N TRP A 826 2.13 9.71 -13.63
CA TRP A 826 1.33 10.89 -13.96
C TRP A 826 1.66 11.40 -15.36
N PRO A 827 0.68 11.94 -16.11
CA PRO A 827 0.98 12.61 -17.36
C PRO A 827 1.67 13.94 -17.06
N GLY A 828 2.91 14.10 -17.50
CA GLY A 828 3.67 15.34 -17.48
C GLY A 828 3.73 16.02 -18.86
N PRO A 829 4.35 17.20 -18.97
CA PRO A 829 4.33 17.97 -20.22
C PRO A 829 5.00 17.28 -21.41
N GLU A 830 6.03 16.45 -21.17
CA GLU A 830 6.80 15.72 -22.20
C GLU A 830 6.55 14.20 -22.17
N GLY A 831 5.49 13.73 -21.51
CA GLY A 831 5.21 12.31 -21.31
C GLY A 831 5.14 11.94 -19.83
N ALA A 832 5.31 10.66 -19.49
CA ALA A 832 5.12 10.17 -18.13
C ALA A 832 6.14 10.73 -17.13
N GLU A 833 5.64 11.22 -16.00
CA GLU A 833 6.41 11.59 -14.81
C GLU A 833 6.10 10.62 -13.65
N SER A 834 7.02 10.55 -12.69
CA SER A 834 6.91 9.60 -11.57
C SER A 834 5.87 10.04 -10.53
N SER A 835 5.58 9.14 -9.60
CA SER A 835 4.81 9.43 -8.40
C SER A 835 5.52 8.95 -7.14
N ALA A 836 5.12 9.48 -5.98
CA ALA A 836 5.57 8.97 -4.69
C ALA A 836 5.29 7.46 -4.53
N ARG A 837 4.17 6.95 -5.08
CA ARG A 837 3.85 5.51 -5.10
C ARG A 837 4.82 4.71 -5.98
N HIS A 838 5.18 5.24 -7.15
CA HIS A 838 6.13 4.61 -8.06
C HIS A 838 7.55 4.58 -7.48
N GLU A 839 8.01 5.67 -6.87
CA GLU A 839 9.31 5.70 -6.20
C GLU A 839 9.37 4.74 -5.00
N ALA A 840 8.31 4.67 -4.18
CA ALA A 840 8.22 3.70 -3.09
C ALA A 840 8.19 2.25 -3.60
N LEU A 841 7.53 1.99 -4.74
CA LEU A 841 7.56 0.69 -5.41
C LEU A 841 8.97 0.32 -5.87
N ILE A 842 9.71 1.24 -6.49
CA ILE A 842 11.10 1.03 -6.89
C ILE A 842 11.93 0.60 -5.68
N GLU A 843 11.82 1.32 -4.55
CA GLU A 843 12.56 0.95 -3.34
C GLU A 843 12.19 -0.45 -2.81
N GLY A 844 10.89 -0.81 -2.83
CA GLY A 844 10.43 -2.15 -2.48
C GLY A 844 10.96 -3.25 -3.41
N ILE A 845 11.15 -2.95 -4.70
CA ILE A 845 11.76 -3.89 -5.67
C ILE A 845 13.26 -4.07 -5.36
N GLN A 846 13.98 -3.03 -4.98
CA GLN A 846 15.40 -3.16 -4.60
C GLN A 846 15.59 -3.99 -3.33
N GLU A 847 14.68 -3.86 -2.35
CA GLU A 847 14.61 -4.75 -1.19
C GLU A 847 14.33 -6.20 -1.63
N ALA A 848 13.42 -6.39 -2.58
CA ALA A 848 13.09 -7.70 -3.12
C ALA A 848 14.32 -8.38 -3.77
N GLU A 849 15.14 -7.65 -4.52
CA GLU A 849 16.39 -8.18 -5.08
C GLU A 849 17.40 -8.57 -3.99
N ALA A 850 17.51 -7.79 -2.91
CA ALA A 850 18.35 -8.16 -1.76
C ALA A 850 17.85 -9.45 -1.10
N ARG A 851 16.53 -9.60 -0.95
CA ARG A 851 15.89 -10.82 -0.44
C ARG A 851 16.19 -12.04 -1.32
N ILE A 852 16.00 -11.93 -2.64
CA ILE A 852 16.29 -13.02 -3.59
C ILE A 852 17.77 -13.40 -3.53
N PHE A 853 18.69 -12.43 -3.44
CA PHE A 853 20.12 -12.68 -3.31
C PHE A 853 20.44 -13.52 -2.05
N ILE A 854 19.89 -13.15 -0.89
CA ILE A 854 20.07 -13.89 0.36
C ILE A 854 19.45 -15.30 0.26
N GLU A 855 18.24 -15.43 -0.28
CA GLU A 855 17.56 -16.71 -0.45
C GLU A 855 18.34 -17.67 -1.35
N LYS A 856 18.95 -17.16 -2.44
CA LYS A 856 19.82 -17.96 -3.32
C LYS A 856 21.07 -18.45 -2.60
N ALA A 857 21.66 -17.62 -1.74
CA ALA A 857 22.82 -18.04 -0.94
C ALA A 857 22.43 -19.14 0.06
N LEU A 858 21.28 -19.01 0.73
CA LEU A 858 20.71 -20.03 1.62
C LEU A 858 20.43 -21.34 0.86
N ASP A 859 19.74 -21.29 -0.28
CA ASP A 859 19.38 -22.46 -1.09
C ASP A 859 20.61 -23.19 -1.66
N SER A 860 21.71 -22.47 -1.92
CA SER A 860 22.95 -23.08 -2.38
C SER A 860 23.66 -23.95 -1.33
N GLY A 861 23.27 -23.85 -0.05
CA GLY A 861 23.90 -24.58 1.05
C GLY A 861 25.31 -24.11 1.44
N ARG A 862 25.86 -23.11 0.73
CA ARG A 862 27.25 -22.64 0.91
C ARG A 862 27.46 -21.72 2.12
N LEU A 863 26.39 -21.15 2.69
CA LEU A 863 26.51 -20.27 3.85
C LEU A 863 26.87 -21.05 5.13
N PRO A 864 27.79 -20.56 5.98
CA PRO A 864 28.04 -21.11 7.31
C PRO A 864 26.79 -21.09 8.22
N SER A 865 26.70 -22.01 9.18
CA SER A 865 25.51 -22.20 10.05
C SER A 865 25.15 -20.95 10.86
N GLU A 866 26.15 -20.20 11.34
CA GLU A 866 25.97 -18.92 12.06
C GLU A 866 25.24 -17.88 11.20
N TRP A 867 25.58 -17.80 9.91
CA TRP A 867 24.99 -16.84 8.98
C TRP A 867 23.59 -17.27 8.56
N ARG A 868 23.36 -18.57 8.37
CA ARG A 868 22.03 -19.09 8.01
C ARG A 868 20.95 -18.62 8.97
N ARG A 869 21.17 -18.76 10.28
CA ARG A 869 20.20 -18.30 11.30
C ARG A 869 19.99 -16.79 11.23
N ARG A 870 21.08 -16.01 11.25
CA ARG A 870 21.01 -14.54 11.26
C ARG A 870 20.27 -13.97 10.06
N VAL A 871 20.56 -14.47 8.84
CA VAL A 871 19.91 -13.95 7.64
C VAL A 871 18.46 -14.44 7.52
N THR A 872 18.15 -15.62 8.03
CA THR A 872 16.76 -16.13 8.13
C THR A 872 15.94 -15.23 9.05
N ASP A 873 16.48 -14.87 10.21
CA ASP A 873 15.82 -13.95 11.15
C ASP A 873 15.57 -12.57 10.51
N VAL A 874 16.54 -12.04 9.75
CA VAL A 874 16.36 -10.77 9.01
C VAL A 874 15.26 -10.87 7.96
N LEU A 875 15.23 -11.93 7.14
CA LEU A 875 14.20 -12.14 6.13
C LEU A 875 12.81 -12.28 6.75
N GLN A 876 12.72 -13.00 7.87
CA GLN A 876 11.48 -13.23 8.60
C GLN A 876 10.97 -11.93 9.24
N SER A 877 11.82 -11.20 9.97
CA SER A 877 11.45 -9.90 10.54
C SER A 877 11.06 -8.89 9.47
N HIS A 878 11.76 -8.86 8.33
CA HIS A 878 11.42 -7.96 7.21
C HIS A 878 9.99 -8.15 6.70
N TYR A 879 9.51 -9.40 6.65
CA TYR A 879 8.13 -9.71 6.34
C TYR A 879 7.18 -9.45 7.52
N LEU A 880 7.41 -10.09 8.66
CA LEU A 880 6.50 -10.07 9.82
C LEU A 880 6.23 -8.65 10.31
N GLU A 881 7.25 -7.79 10.36
CA GLU A 881 7.10 -6.40 10.82
C GLU A 881 6.18 -5.55 9.94
N THR A 882 5.70 -6.06 8.80
CA THR A 882 4.76 -5.38 7.90
C THR A 882 3.43 -6.13 7.72
N THR A 883 3.18 -7.22 8.45
CA THR A 883 1.93 -8.00 8.37
C THR A 883 0.75 -7.35 9.10
N PHE A 884 0.95 -6.17 9.69
CA PHE A 884 -0.16 -5.33 10.16
C PHE A 884 -1.02 -4.83 8.99
N PHE A 885 -0.47 -4.78 7.77
CA PHE A 885 -1.24 -4.75 6.53
C PHE A 885 -1.92 -6.09 6.32
N GLN A 886 -3.25 -6.16 6.43
CA GLN A 886 -3.95 -7.42 6.19
C GLN A 886 -4.43 -7.55 4.75
N ASN A 887 -4.12 -8.71 4.17
CA ASN A 887 -3.95 -8.94 2.75
C ASN A 887 -5.18 -8.75 1.86
N LYS A 888 -6.39 -8.84 2.41
CA LYS A 888 -7.62 -8.95 1.59
C LYS A 888 -8.24 -7.60 1.22
N LEU A 889 -7.91 -6.51 1.90
CA LEU A 889 -8.62 -5.24 1.76
C LEU A 889 -7.65 -4.06 1.83
N CYS A 890 -7.98 -2.98 1.12
CA CYS A 890 -7.25 -1.73 1.21
C CYS A 890 -7.71 -0.96 2.47
N ILE A 891 -6.90 -0.93 3.52
CA ILE A 891 -7.19 -0.18 4.75
C ILE A 891 -6.23 1.02 4.83
N HIS A 892 -6.59 2.13 4.18
CA HIS A 892 -5.74 3.32 4.01
C HIS A 892 -5.07 3.84 5.29
N GLU A 893 -5.72 3.73 6.46
CA GLU A 893 -5.13 4.16 7.73
C GLU A 893 -3.90 3.32 8.14
N LEU A 894 -3.92 2.01 7.90
CA LEU A 894 -2.77 1.16 8.19
C LEU A 894 -1.68 1.35 7.13
N GLU A 895 -2.05 1.81 5.93
CA GLU A 895 -1.09 2.18 4.90
C GLU A 895 -0.22 3.38 5.23
N ARG A 896 -0.64 4.20 6.20
CA ARG A 896 0.15 5.31 6.71
C ARG A 896 1.14 4.89 7.80
N TYR A 897 1.06 3.67 8.32
CA TYR A 897 1.96 3.22 9.38
C TYR A 897 3.25 2.65 8.79
N HIS A 898 4.27 3.48 8.66
CA HIS A 898 5.58 3.16 8.05
C HIS A 898 6.71 3.02 9.09
N TYR A 899 6.37 2.85 10.38
CA TYR A 899 7.34 2.86 11.49
C TYR A 899 8.58 1.99 11.20
N ARG A 900 9.79 2.54 11.38
CA ARG A 900 11.11 1.87 11.22
C ARG A 900 11.41 1.26 9.84
N TRP A 901 10.75 1.70 8.76
CA TRP A 901 11.01 1.15 7.42
C TRP A 901 12.48 1.28 6.98
N GLN A 902 13.15 2.40 7.30
CA GLN A 902 14.56 2.60 6.95
C GLN A 902 15.47 1.60 7.69
N GLU A 903 15.16 1.32 8.95
CA GLU A 903 15.93 0.33 9.72
C GLU A 903 15.73 -1.09 9.18
N ARG A 904 14.51 -1.44 8.76
CA ARG A 904 14.24 -2.72 8.09
C ARG A 904 15.04 -2.86 6.80
N SER A 905 14.99 -1.82 5.95
CA SER A 905 15.74 -1.77 4.68
C SER A 905 17.25 -1.90 4.93
N ARG A 906 17.77 -1.13 5.89
CA ARG A 906 19.17 -1.18 6.32
C ARG A 906 19.59 -2.60 6.73
N LYS A 907 18.84 -3.25 7.62
CA LYS A 907 19.14 -4.62 8.08
C LYS A 907 19.17 -5.61 6.93
N LEU A 908 18.23 -5.50 5.99
CA LEU A 908 18.18 -6.37 4.82
C LEU A 908 19.41 -6.17 3.91
N TYR A 909 19.75 -4.93 3.57
CA TYR A 909 20.93 -4.63 2.75
C TYR A 909 22.24 -5.01 3.45
N GLN A 910 22.35 -4.81 4.78
CA GLN A 910 23.51 -5.23 5.56
C GLN A 910 23.64 -6.76 5.59
N ALA A 911 22.53 -7.48 5.69
CA ALA A 911 22.52 -8.94 5.56
C ALA A 911 22.99 -9.39 4.16
N ALA A 912 22.52 -8.73 3.11
CA ALA A 912 22.96 -9.00 1.74
C ALA A 912 24.46 -8.69 1.55
N ALA A 913 24.97 -7.61 2.15
CA ALA A 913 26.39 -7.27 2.13
C ALA A 913 27.23 -8.35 2.82
N ALA A 914 26.83 -8.76 4.02
CA ALA A 914 27.52 -9.81 4.77
C ALA A 914 27.51 -11.17 4.03
N VAL A 915 26.38 -11.53 3.41
CA VAL A 915 26.28 -12.74 2.55
C VAL A 915 27.24 -12.63 1.37
N SER A 916 27.30 -11.48 0.70
CA SER A 916 28.21 -11.25 -0.42
C SER A 916 29.67 -11.45 -0.01
N GLU A 917 30.07 -10.94 1.16
CA GLU A 917 31.41 -11.12 1.71
C GLU A 917 31.71 -12.57 2.10
N ALA A 918 30.76 -13.25 2.75
CA ALA A 918 30.90 -14.64 3.18
C ALA A 918 30.97 -15.64 2.02
N MET A 919 30.46 -15.26 0.84
CA MET A 919 30.42 -16.10 -0.36
C MET A 919 31.61 -15.86 -1.31
N ARG A 920 32.57 -15.00 -0.94
CA ARG A 920 33.77 -14.75 -1.76
C ARG A 920 34.65 -16.01 -1.81
N PRO A 921 35.20 -16.39 -2.98
CA PRO A 921 35.99 -17.61 -3.14
C PRO A 921 37.28 -17.67 -2.29
N ASP A 922 37.80 -16.52 -1.86
CA ASP A 922 39.12 -16.40 -1.22
C ASP A 922 39.05 -16.36 0.32
N ARG A 923 38.03 -17.02 0.92
CA ARG A 923 37.91 -17.23 2.37
C ARG A 923 37.58 -18.66 2.73
#